data_AF-A0AA40F392-F1
#
_entry.id   AF-A0AA40F392-F1
#
_cell.length_a   1.000
_cell.length_b   1.000
_cell.length_c   1.000
_cell.angle_alpha   90.00
_cell.angle_beta   90.00
_cell.angle_gamma   90.00
#
_symmetry.space_group_name_H-M   'P 1'
#
loop_
_entity.id
_entity.type
_entity.pdbx_description
1 polymer ?
#
loop_
_entity_poly.entity_id
_entity_poly.type
_entity_poly.pdbx_seq_one_letter_code
_entity_poly.pdbx_strand_id
1 'polypeptide(L)'
;MSASTAGATHGAHRPGHRAEQGRWVSWLLAAAVVACLVVPSNAQATPLINPQATPLLDPQVTPPSKPQPTPPGKQPQAQASYGQFPKANDPFRYLPCTSKTIPPRLEDPNPDKTWAALYDPNPDRWTWGQVVSPGFPSSDKYAGRGIYLCGYLDVPLDYTTADRRIVRLAITTYRVWGVARTGDIFANPLAGRKTLRTIVVNPGGPGGSGTTFAQSSGEAISRLYSDGQFDVLGWDPRGLSKSQPAVSCLASDAKRDRWQLFTAQSRASSHRPRYQLEIADAYNEAVFRSCWERQGDLGRFLTTAFVARDVDEIRKALGEDELTAFLMSYGTGIGQTYAGMFPDKVGRIVMDGPEYVRDHRVRGGFGVAALDNATDAWRDGFLGECIKAGPDRCALAQPRDKAKPVTLQSLTDRMTKLIASLADHPVSSYSAATGPSVITHMALLSQIYGIMYTPRQWPYFAQALYDLEGGNATEIAALFDRSAWRADPALPCPGPNEPPSDSELSRLVVCSDSYDAPEPNDAEWWVRLWDRMVKTSWIAGDPRFYVVFPCKRFSQFWPRPAEVFRGSLSRALRTPVMLVAEPYDPATSLRNGRRLLAEMGKSARMVVHHGYGHSSLQDPSACTNAVVKAYILYGKVPDKTETDCYADEKPYLYGVKPATNVSVVATAMAAAAEKNGGFETAE
;
A
#
# COMPACT_ATOMS: atom_id res chain seq x y z
N MET A 1 -65.70 -31.59 -33.78
CA MET A 1 -66.25 -31.49 -35.16
C MET A 1 -65.19 -30.75 -35.97
N SER A 2 -64.25 -31.45 -36.62
CA SER A 2 -64.27 -31.85 -38.06
C SER A 2 -64.30 -30.63 -38.99
N ALA A 3 -63.54 -30.46 -40.07
CA ALA A 3 -62.44 -31.17 -40.74
C ALA A 3 -61.90 -30.17 -41.81
N SER A 4 -60.60 -30.09 -42.07
CA SER A 4 -59.92 -30.50 -43.33
C SER A 4 -60.79 -30.86 -44.54
N THR A 5 -60.52 -30.24 -45.71
CA THR A 5 -60.07 -30.84 -47.01
C THR A 5 -60.24 -29.79 -48.14
N ALA A 6 -59.23 -29.40 -48.93
CA ALA A 6 -58.42 -30.09 -49.96
C ALA A 6 -59.04 -30.03 -51.37
N GLY A 7 -58.24 -29.58 -52.34
CA GLY A 7 -58.49 -29.66 -53.78
C GLY A 7 -57.16 -29.80 -54.53
N ALA A 8 -57.03 -30.88 -55.30
CA ALA A 8 -55.83 -31.45 -55.90
C ALA A 8 -55.86 -31.38 -57.44
N THR A 9 -54.71 -31.57 -58.10
CA THR A 9 -54.54 -32.28 -59.40
C THR A 9 -53.04 -32.51 -59.69
N HIS A 10 -52.54 -33.76 -59.62
CA HIS A 10 -52.12 -34.66 -60.74
C HIS A 10 -50.91 -34.16 -61.54
N GLY A 11 -49.73 -34.82 -61.63
CA GLY A 11 -49.39 -36.24 -61.91
C GLY A 11 -48.61 -36.25 -63.24
N ALA A 12 -47.61 -37.07 -63.62
CA ALA A 12 -46.83 -38.18 -63.06
C ALA A 12 -45.68 -38.47 -64.05
N HIS A 13 -44.49 -38.95 -63.61
CA HIS A 13 -43.86 -40.22 -64.06
C HIS A 13 -42.39 -40.40 -63.61
N ARG A 14 -42.17 -41.57 -62.99
CA ARG A 14 -40.93 -42.30 -62.60
C ARG A 14 -40.41 -43.16 -63.78
N PRO A 15 -39.28 -43.94 -63.75
CA PRO A 15 -38.66 -44.73 -62.64
C PRO A 15 -37.10 -44.72 -62.65
N GLY A 16 -36.27 -45.41 -61.85
CA GLY A 16 -36.28 -46.45 -60.79
C GLY A 16 -34.78 -46.77 -60.49
N HIS A 17 -34.33 -47.08 -59.27
CA HIS A 17 -34.04 -48.45 -58.80
C HIS A 17 -33.39 -48.47 -57.39
N ARG A 18 -33.86 -49.42 -56.54
CA ARG A 18 -33.22 -50.25 -55.47
C ARG A 18 -32.33 -49.57 -54.39
N ALA A 19 -32.75 -49.57 -53.10
CA ALA A 19 -32.55 -50.63 -52.06
C ALA A 19 -31.12 -50.55 -51.45
N GLU A 20 -30.80 -50.67 -50.16
CA GLU A 20 -31.47 -50.94 -48.89
C GLU A 20 -30.41 -50.73 -47.77
N GLN A 21 -30.83 -50.64 -46.50
CA GLN A 21 -30.06 -50.89 -45.25
C GLN A 21 -29.06 -49.84 -44.71
N GLY A 22 -28.87 -49.86 -43.38
CA GLY A 22 -28.37 -48.76 -42.57
C GLY A 22 -27.31 -49.12 -41.53
N ARG A 23 -26.90 -48.08 -40.78
CA ARG A 23 -26.05 -47.98 -39.58
C ARG A 23 -24.63 -48.63 -39.58
N TRP A 24 -23.68 -47.78 -39.13
CA TRP A 24 -22.44 -48.02 -38.38
C TRP A 24 -21.06 -47.94 -39.10
N VAL A 25 -20.19 -47.20 -38.40
CA VAL A 25 -18.70 -47.20 -38.30
C VAL A 25 -17.84 -46.29 -39.19
N SER A 26 -17.25 -45.32 -38.46
CA SER A 26 -15.99 -44.55 -38.51
C SER A 26 -14.77 -45.11 -39.25
N TRP A 27 -13.90 -44.19 -39.77
CA TRP A 27 -12.41 -44.11 -39.64
C TRP A 27 -11.99 -42.67 -40.10
N LEU A 28 -11.48 -41.77 -39.24
CA LEU A 28 -10.10 -41.52 -38.76
C LEU A 28 -9.10 -40.98 -39.81
N LEU A 29 -8.56 -39.77 -39.57
CA LEU A 29 -7.12 -39.52 -39.37
C LEU A 29 -6.84 -38.14 -38.71
N ALA A 30 -5.92 -38.17 -37.75
CA ALA A 30 -5.47 -37.17 -36.77
C ALA A 30 -4.44 -36.16 -37.37
N ALA A 31 -4.00 -35.07 -36.72
CA ALA A 31 -3.23 -34.94 -35.45
C ALA A 31 -2.98 -33.43 -35.16
N ALA A 32 -2.65 -32.89 -33.98
CA ALA A 32 -2.51 -33.33 -32.59
C ALA A 32 -2.40 -32.08 -31.69
N VAL A 33 -3.09 -32.01 -30.54
CA VAL A 33 -2.73 -31.17 -29.38
C VAL A 33 -3.30 -31.81 -28.09
N VAL A 34 -2.51 -31.71 -27.00
CA VAL A 34 -2.84 -31.80 -25.56
C VAL A 34 -2.60 -33.16 -24.88
N ALA A 35 -1.76 -33.16 -23.83
CA ALA A 35 -2.09 -33.44 -22.41
C ALA A 35 -0.77 -33.51 -21.57
N CYS A 36 -0.68 -33.16 -20.28
CA CYS A 36 -1.53 -33.57 -19.17
C CYS A 36 -1.52 -32.64 -17.95
N LEU A 37 -2.63 -32.70 -17.20
CA LEU A 37 -2.83 -32.32 -15.79
C LEU A 37 -2.69 -33.58 -14.89
N VAL A 38 -2.13 -33.40 -13.67
CA VAL A 38 -2.46 -33.90 -12.28
C VAL A 38 -3.17 -35.28 -12.15
N VAL A 39 -2.89 -36.24 -11.22
CA VAL A 39 -2.98 -36.27 -9.72
C VAL A 39 -2.45 -37.67 -9.15
N PRO A 40 -2.61 -38.09 -7.86
CA PRO A 40 -1.61 -38.15 -6.74
C PRO A 40 -1.24 -39.56 -6.17
N SER A 41 -0.34 -39.62 -5.16
CA SER A 41 -0.51 -40.29 -3.83
C SER A 41 0.74 -41.01 -3.25
N ASN A 42 0.87 -40.90 -1.91
CA ASN A 42 1.81 -41.50 -0.95
C ASN A 42 2.35 -42.93 -1.18
N ALA A 43 3.62 -43.19 -0.82
CA ALA A 43 4.03 -44.07 0.30
C ALA A 43 5.57 -44.25 0.38
N GLN A 44 6.02 -44.63 1.58
CA GLN A 44 7.38 -44.66 2.14
C GLN A 44 8.32 -45.73 1.55
N ALA A 45 9.65 -45.49 1.60
CA ALA A 45 10.69 -46.31 2.27
C ALA A 45 12.08 -46.25 1.59
N THR A 46 13.09 -46.32 2.45
CA THR A 46 14.54 -46.00 2.34
C THR A 46 15.44 -47.14 1.77
N PRO A 47 16.79 -46.97 1.64
CA PRO A 47 17.59 -47.31 0.46
C PRO A 47 18.44 -48.59 0.58
N LEU A 48 19.13 -48.97 -0.50
CA LEU A 48 20.27 -49.89 -0.49
C LEU A 48 21.49 -49.33 -1.23
N ILE A 49 22.65 -49.66 -0.67
CA ILE A 49 23.99 -49.12 -0.86
C ILE A 49 24.85 -50.12 -1.68
N ASN A 50 25.50 -49.62 -2.76
CA ASN A 50 26.85 -49.97 -3.30
C ASN A 50 27.12 -51.42 -3.80
N PRO A 51 28.29 -51.74 -4.43
CA PRO A 51 29.34 -50.93 -5.08
C PRO A 51 29.95 -51.53 -6.39
N GLN A 52 30.89 -50.79 -7.01
CA GLN A 52 32.00 -51.21 -7.92
C GLN A 52 31.73 -51.67 -9.37
N ALA A 53 32.25 -50.91 -10.35
CA ALA A 53 33.43 -51.26 -11.17
C ALA A 53 33.56 -50.37 -12.44
N THR A 54 34.65 -49.61 -12.51
CA THR A 54 35.27 -48.92 -13.67
C THR A 54 36.27 -49.86 -14.40
N PRO A 55 37.03 -49.48 -15.48
CA PRO A 55 37.02 -48.32 -16.41
C PRO A 55 37.28 -48.71 -17.91
N LEU A 56 37.58 -47.72 -18.77
CA LEU A 56 38.37 -47.67 -20.04
C LEU A 56 37.56 -46.88 -21.11
N LEU A 57 38.03 -45.88 -21.86
CA LEU A 57 39.33 -45.25 -22.14
C LEU A 57 39.04 -43.84 -22.71
N ASP A 58 39.91 -42.89 -22.40
CA ASP A 58 39.93 -41.50 -22.87
C ASP A 58 40.98 -41.36 -24.01
N PRO A 59 40.91 -40.33 -24.87
CA PRO A 59 42.10 -39.49 -24.96
C PRO A 59 41.81 -37.98 -25.08
N GLN A 60 42.24 -37.27 -24.03
CA GLN A 60 43.24 -36.19 -24.02
C GLN A 60 43.04 -34.94 -24.91
N VAL A 61 42.86 -33.80 -24.22
CA VAL A 61 43.62 -32.57 -24.50
C VAL A 61 44.14 -31.99 -23.17
N THR A 62 45.44 -31.69 -23.14
CA THR A 62 46.25 -31.26 -21.99
C THR A 62 46.15 -29.75 -21.66
N PRO A 63 46.53 -29.33 -20.43
CA PRO A 63 46.15 -28.05 -19.83
C PRO A 63 47.30 -27.02 -19.77
N PRO A 64 47.02 -25.72 -19.50
CA PRO A 64 48.04 -24.77 -19.08
C PRO A 64 48.20 -24.67 -17.54
N SER A 65 49.48 -24.68 -17.14
CA SER A 65 50.16 -24.28 -15.89
C SER A 65 49.37 -23.92 -14.63
N LYS A 66 49.69 -24.64 -13.53
CA LYS A 66 49.35 -24.35 -12.13
C LYS A 66 49.98 -23.05 -11.60
N PRO A 67 49.25 -22.26 -10.79
CA PRO A 67 49.84 -21.36 -9.79
C PRO A 67 50.08 -22.12 -8.46
N GLN A 68 51.21 -21.81 -7.81
CA GLN A 68 51.64 -22.34 -6.52
C GLN A 68 50.69 -21.97 -5.35
N PRO A 69 50.66 -22.79 -4.28
CA PRO A 69 49.86 -22.49 -3.08
C PRO A 69 50.50 -21.35 -2.28
N THR A 70 49.75 -20.27 -2.10
CA THR A 70 50.06 -19.22 -1.12
C THR A 70 49.70 -19.71 0.29
N PRO A 71 50.50 -19.42 1.33
CA PRO A 71 50.13 -19.73 2.71
C PRO A 71 48.89 -18.92 3.12
N PRO A 72 48.12 -19.34 4.16
CA PRO A 72 46.88 -18.67 4.55
C PRO A 72 47.21 -17.30 5.17
N GLY A 73 47.42 -16.31 4.31
CA GLY A 73 47.38 -14.91 4.67
C GLY A 73 45.94 -14.59 5.04
N LYS A 74 45.71 -14.17 6.27
CA LYS A 74 44.50 -13.44 6.64
C LYS A 74 44.31 -12.35 5.58
N GLN A 75 43.29 -12.47 4.73
CA GLN A 75 42.79 -11.28 4.04
C GLN A 75 42.53 -10.26 5.14
N PRO A 76 43.08 -9.03 5.05
CA PRO A 76 42.70 -8.01 5.99
C PRO A 76 41.18 -7.87 5.86
N GLN A 77 40.44 -8.19 6.92
CA GLN A 77 39.06 -7.73 7.01
C GLN A 77 39.14 -6.23 6.74
N ALA A 78 38.56 -5.78 5.62
CA ALA A 78 38.53 -4.37 5.29
C ALA A 78 37.91 -3.66 6.50
N GLN A 79 38.75 -2.97 7.27
CA GLN A 79 38.33 -2.37 8.51
C GLN A 79 37.34 -1.27 8.13
N ALA A 80 36.11 -1.36 8.66
CA ALA A 80 35.06 -0.42 8.31
C ALA A 80 35.53 1.01 8.58
N SER A 81 35.50 1.83 7.55
CA SER A 81 35.86 3.25 7.66
C SER A 81 34.84 4.03 8.50
N TYR A 82 33.66 3.46 8.74
CA TYR A 82 32.56 4.07 9.49
C TYR A 82 31.87 3.07 10.43
N GLY A 83 31.71 3.47 11.70
CA GLY A 83 30.95 2.73 12.70
C GLY A 83 31.41 1.28 12.94
N GLN A 84 30.72 0.61 13.86
CA GLN A 84 30.82 -0.83 14.07
C GLN A 84 29.41 -1.38 14.15
N PHE A 85 29.13 -2.41 13.35
CA PHE A 85 27.81 -2.99 13.19
C PHE A 85 27.88 -4.53 13.08
N PRO A 86 26.85 -5.24 13.58
CA PRO A 86 25.83 -4.74 14.50
C PRO A 86 26.45 -4.39 15.86
N LYS A 87 25.86 -3.42 16.59
CA LYS A 87 26.30 -3.09 17.95
C LYS A 87 25.78 -4.11 18.94
N ALA A 88 26.64 -4.54 19.88
CA ALA A 88 26.22 -5.39 20.98
C ALA A 88 25.12 -4.70 21.81
N ASN A 89 24.09 -5.45 22.19
CA ASN A 89 22.95 -5.00 23.00
C ASN A 89 22.11 -3.86 22.40
N ASP A 90 22.22 -3.58 21.10
CA ASP A 90 21.28 -2.70 20.41
C ASP A 90 19.93 -3.42 20.24
N PRO A 91 18.82 -2.93 20.84
CA PRO A 91 17.54 -3.62 20.77
C PRO A 91 17.00 -3.74 19.34
N PHE A 92 17.41 -2.83 18.43
CA PHE A 92 17.02 -2.85 17.02
C PHE A 92 18.03 -3.59 16.13
N ARG A 93 19.19 -3.97 16.68
CA ARG A 93 20.26 -4.66 15.97
C ARG A 93 20.65 -3.93 14.68
N TYR A 94 20.82 -2.61 14.70
CA TYR A 94 20.95 -1.87 13.44
C TYR A 94 22.12 -2.33 12.56
N LEU A 95 21.88 -2.32 11.26
CA LEU A 95 22.87 -2.32 10.18
C LEU A 95 22.58 -1.12 9.26
N PRO A 96 23.58 -0.59 8.54
CA PRO A 96 23.32 0.31 7.42
C PRO A 96 22.36 -0.33 6.41
N CYS A 97 21.35 0.42 5.97
CA CYS A 97 20.40 -0.08 4.98
C CYS A 97 21.09 -0.30 3.62
N THR A 98 20.85 -1.48 3.05
CA THR A 98 21.20 -1.89 1.69
C THR A 98 19.98 -2.60 1.10
N SER A 99 20.00 -2.94 -0.20
CA SER A 99 18.95 -3.77 -0.82
C SER A 99 18.86 -5.19 -0.26
N LYS A 100 19.82 -5.62 0.56
CA LYS A 100 19.85 -6.96 1.18
C LYS A 100 19.50 -6.97 2.66
N THR A 101 19.32 -5.79 3.28
CA THR A 101 19.19 -5.67 4.74
C THR A 101 17.75 -5.95 5.18
N ILE A 102 17.30 -7.19 5.01
CA ILE A 102 15.96 -7.68 5.35
C ILE A 102 16.04 -8.57 6.61
N PRO A 103 15.14 -8.44 7.60
CA PRO A 103 15.20 -9.24 8.82
C PRO A 103 15.24 -10.75 8.54
N PRO A 104 15.99 -11.54 9.34
CA PRO A 104 16.03 -12.99 9.16
C PRO A 104 14.65 -13.59 9.41
N ARG A 105 14.34 -14.69 8.73
CA ARG A 105 13.09 -15.45 8.91
C ARG A 105 12.95 -15.95 10.35
N LEU A 106 11.71 -16.19 10.78
CA LEU A 106 11.44 -16.70 12.13
C LEU A 106 11.94 -18.14 12.31
N GLU A 107 12.04 -18.91 11.24
CA GLU A 107 12.53 -20.30 11.25
C GLU A 107 14.06 -20.40 11.25
N ASP A 108 14.78 -19.28 11.12
CA ASP A 108 16.23 -19.28 11.15
C ASP A 108 16.74 -19.70 12.55
N PRO A 109 17.50 -20.81 12.67
CA PRO A 109 18.01 -21.26 13.95
C PRO A 109 19.12 -20.36 14.52
N ASN A 110 19.72 -19.48 13.72
CA ASN A 110 20.81 -18.59 14.13
C ASN A 110 20.60 -17.15 13.59
N PRO A 111 19.49 -16.48 13.95
CA PRO A 111 19.08 -15.22 13.33
C PRO A 111 20.11 -14.11 13.55
N ASP A 112 20.76 -14.04 14.71
CA ASP A 112 21.80 -13.03 14.98
C ASP A 112 23.03 -13.22 14.09
N LYS A 113 23.41 -14.48 13.78
CA LYS A 113 24.54 -14.79 12.90
C LYS A 113 24.19 -14.46 11.45
N THR A 114 23.01 -14.86 10.98
CA THR A 114 22.53 -14.55 9.63
C THR A 114 22.43 -13.04 9.44
N TRP A 115 21.88 -12.34 10.43
CA TRP A 115 21.78 -10.89 10.41
C TRP A 115 23.16 -10.21 10.36
N ALA A 116 24.08 -10.57 11.25
CA ALA A 116 25.43 -10.01 11.26
C ALA A 116 26.18 -10.25 9.94
N ALA A 117 25.91 -11.36 9.24
CA ALA A 117 26.50 -11.67 7.94
C ALA A 117 26.02 -10.75 6.80
N LEU A 118 24.90 -10.03 6.98
CA LEU A 118 24.42 -9.02 6.02
C LEU A 118 25.17 -7.69 6.10
N TYR A 119 26.03 -7.49 7.11
CA TYR A 119 26.81 -6.27 7.22
C TYR A 119 27.82 -6.16 6.07
N ASP A 120 27.62 -5.15 5.22
CA ASP A 120 28.58 -4.76 4.19
C ASP A 120 29.47 -3.62 4.73
N PRO A 121 30.79 -3.81 4.87
CA PRO A 121 31.68 -2.77 5.38
C PRO A 121 31.93 -1.63 4.38
N ASN A 122 31.46 -1.73 3.13
CA ASN A 122 31.65 -0.70 2.12
C ASN A 122 30.55 0.40 2.21
N PRO A 123 30.89 1.64 2.60
CA PRO A 123 29.94 2.73 2.70
C PRO A 123 29.34 3.19 1.37
N ASP A 124 29.92 2.81 0.22
CA ASP A 124 29.34 3.08 -1.11
C ASP A 124 28.01 2.36 -1.32
N ARG A 125 27.77 1.28 -0.59
CA ARG A 125 26.57 0.43 -0.71
C ARG A 125 25.49 0.79 0.31
N TRP A 126 25.76 1.73 1.20
CA TRP A 126 24.81 2.14 2.22
C TRP A 126 23.86 3.21 1.70
N THR A 127 22.68 3.27 2.29
CA THR A 127 21.70 4.31 1.99
C THR A 127 21.98 5.53 2.87
N TRP A 128 22.51 6.59 2.25
CA TRP A 128 22.82 7.86 2.92
C TRP A 128 21.76 8.93 2.66
N GLY A 129 21.57 9.81 3.63
CA GLY A 129 20.81 11.04 3.46
C GLY A 129 21.56 12.09 2.63
N GLN A 130 20.89 13.20 2.38
CA GLN A 130 21.49 14.37 1.74
C GLN A 130 22.50 15.05 2.69
N VAL A 131 23.37 15.87 2.12
CA VAL A 131 24.37 16.62 2.92
C VAL A 131 23.64 17.63 3.80
N VAL A 132 23.90 17.58 5.12
CA VAL A 132 23.22 18.43 6.12
C VAL A 132 24.05 19.68 6.44
N SER A 133 25.31 19.76 6.03
CA SER A 133 26.18 20.90 6.31
C SER A 133 27.12 21.23 5.14
N PRO A 134 26.92 22.34 4.42
CA PRO A 134 27.81 22.78 3.34
C PRO A 134 29.19 23.28 3.79
N GLY A 135 29.51 23.26 5.09
CA GLY A 135 30.62 24.01 5.68
C GLY A 135 31.94 23.24 5.88
N PHE A 136 31.98 21.93 5.65
CA PHE A 136 33.22 21.16 5.80
C PHE A 136 33.72 20.71 4.42
N PRO A 137 34.85 21.27 3.92
CA PRO A 137 35.56 20.70 2.79
C PRO A 137 36.18 19.38 3.26
N SER A 138 35.40 18.32 3.20
CA SER A 138 35.84 16.96 3.47
C SER A 138 36.05 16.27 2.13
N SER A 139 37.23 15.69 1.91
CA SER A 139 37.45 14.74 0.81
C SER A 139 36.62 13.46 0.96
N ASP A 140 36.02 13.26 2.13
CA ASP A 140 35.11 12.17 2.42
C ASP A 140 33.67 12.57 2.11
N LYS A 141 33.10 11.92 1.08
CA LYS A 141 31.75 12.17 0.57
C LYS A 141 30.62 11.76 1.52
N TYR A 142 30.91 11.07 2.62
CA TYR A 142 29.91 10.63 3.61
C TYR A 142 29.85 11.49 4.87
N ALA A 143 30.92 12.23 5.14
CA ALA A 143 31.02 13.07 6.33
C ALA A 143 29.88 14.11 6.36
N GLY A 144 29.23 14.25 7.51
CA GLY A 144 28.15 15.23 7.71
C GLY A 144 26.82 14.89 7.03
N ARG A 145 26.65 13.65 6.55
CA ARG A 145 25.37 13.13 6.04
C ARG A 145 24.64 12.33 7.11
N GLY A 146 23.31 12.40 7.11
CA GLY A 146 22.48 11.42 7.79
C GLY A 146 22.58 10.04 7.12
N ILE A 147 22.12 8.99 7.78
CA ILE A 147 22.16 7.61 7.27
C ILE A 147 20.85 6.88 7.57
N TYR A 148 20.44 5.97 6.69
CA TYR A 148 19.36 5.04 6.96
C TYR A 148 19.91 3.75 7.57
N LEU A 149 19.40 3.40 8.75
CA LEU A 149 19.72 2.17 9.47
C LEU A 149 18.51 1.25 9.45
N CYS A 150 18.74 0.00 9.05
CA CYS A 150 17.75 -1.06 8.97
C CYS A 150 17.98 -2.03 10.12
N GLY A 151 16.90 -2.53 10.71
CA GLY A 151 16.94 -3.32 11.93
C GLY A 151 15.66 -4.13 12.12
N TYR A 152 15.58 -4.83 13.24
CA TYR A 152 14.35 -5.48 13.66
C TYR A 152 14.20 -5.53 15.17
N LEU A 153 12.94 -5.60 15.62
CA LEU A 153 12.55 -5.75 17.01
C LEU A 153 11.64 -6.98 17.16
N ASP A 154 12.05 -7.93 18.00
CA ASP A 154 11.24 -9.10 18.32
C ASP A 154 10.28 -8.74 19.46
N VAL A 155 8.98 -8.98 19.25
CA VAL A 155 7.89 -8.74 20.20
C VAL A 155 7.01 -9.98 20.34
N PRO A 156 6.23 -10.13 21.42
CA PRO A 156 5.27 -11.24 21.54
C PRO A 156 4.23 -11.25 20.41
N LEU A 157 3.93 -12.43 19.88
CA LEU A 157 2.77 -12.61 19.00
C LEU A 157 1.47 -12.32 19.77
N ASP A 158 1.38 -12.84 20.98
CA ASP A 158 0.26 -12.63 21.91
C ASP A 158 0.75 -11.99 23.21
N TYR A 159 0.28 -10.78 23.49
CA TYR A 159 0.58 -10.06 24.74
C TYR A 159 -0.31 -10.49 25.92
N THR A 160 -1.34 -11.31 25.67
CA THR A 160 -2.38 -11.65 26.66
C THR A 160 -2.14 -13.00 27.33
N THR A 161 -1.17 -13.78 26.84
CA THR A 161 -0.85 -15.11 27.34
C THR A 161 0.66 -15.31 27.45
N ALA A 162 1.09 -16.46 27.97
CA ALA A 162 2.50 -16.85 28.02
C ALA A 162 2.99 -17.51 26.73
N ASP A 163 2.33 -17.25 25.59
CA ASP A 163 2.76 -17.72 24.27
C ASP A 163 4.20 -17.25 23.99
N ARG A 164 5.04 -18.17 23.52
CA ARG A 164 6.45 -17.91 23.21
C ARG A 164 6.68 -17.52 21.75
N ARG A 165 5.66 -17.62 20.90
CA ARG A 165 5.74 -17.18 19.51
C ARG A 165 5.96 -15.67 19.47
N ILE A 166 6.75 -15.23 18.50
CA ILE A 166 7.12 -13.83 18.33
C ILE A 166 6.62 -13.29 16.99
N VAL A 167 6.52 -11.97 16.94
CA VAL A 167 6.55 -11.19 15.72
C VAL A 167 7.91 -10.51 15.65
N ARG A 168 8.54 -10.53 14.47
CA ARG A 168 9.75 -9.76 14.19
C ARG A 168 9.38 -8.53 13.38
N LEU A 169 9.38 -7.36 14.01
CA LEU A 169 9.05 -6.10 13.38
C LEU A 169 10.25 -5.57 12.60
N ALA A 170 10.09 -5.29 11.31
CA ALA A 170 11.10 -4.61 10.52
C ALA A 170 11.11 -3.11 10.84
N ILE A 171 12.31 -2.54 10.99
CA ILE A 171 12.55 -1.15 11.39
C ILE A 171 13.45 -0.47 10.38
N THR A 172 13.13 0.76 10.02
CA THR A 172 14.03 1.67 9.28
C THR A 172 14.10 3.00 9.99
N THR A 173 15.32 3.44 10.29
CA THR A 173 15.58 4.69 11.00
C THR A 173 16.49 5.59 10.19
N TYR A 174 16.01 6.79 9.87
CA TYR A 174 16.87 7.88 9.43
C TYR A 174 17.56 8.51 10.65
N ARG A 175 18.88 8.33 10.72
CA ARG A 175 19.76 8.86 11.76
C ARG A 175 20.39 10.17 11.29
N VAL A 176 20.04 11.30 11.91
CA VAL A 176 20.42 12.62 11.36
C VAL A 176 21.92 12.89 11.45
N TRP A 177 22.55 12.56 12.58
CA TRP A 177 24.00 12.75 12.78
C TRP A 177 24.84 11.67 12.09
N GLY A 178 24.24 10.80 11.26
CA GLY A 178 24.98 9.78 10.54
C GLY A 178 25.71 8.79 11.45
N VAL A 179 26.90 8.38 11.03
CA VAL A 179 27.79 7.47 11.74
C VAL A 179 29.20 8.06 11.85
N ALA A 180 29.88 7.77 12.95
CA ALA A 180 31.25 8.26 13.17
C ALA A 180 32.24 7.52 12.27
N ARG A 181 33.20 8.26 11.70
CA ARG A 181 34.33 7.69 10.98
C ARG A 181 35.30 7.04 11.97
N THR A 182 35.74 5.82 11.69
CA THR A 182 36.66 5.07 12.57
C THR A 182 38.04 5.74 12.57
N GLY A 183 38.55 6.08 13.76
CA GLY A 183 39.90 6.64 13.93
C GLY A 183 40.05 8.13 13.60
N ASP A 184 38.96 8.84 13.29
CA ASP A 184 38.99 10.28 12.99
C ASP A 184 38.75 11.12 14.25
N ILE A 185 39.79 11.84 14.69
CA ILE A 185 39.75 12.73 15.86
C ILE A 185 39.07 14.08 15.56
N PHE A 186 38.80 14.40 14.29
CA PHE A 186 38.08 15.59 13.85
C PHE A 186 36.64 15.28 13.43
N ALA A 187 36.17 14.05 13.63
CA ALA A 187 34.80 13.66 13.34
C ALA A 187 33.80 14.49 14.14
N ASN A 188 32.64 14.79 13.55
CA ASN A 188 31.52 15.42 14.24
C ASN A 188 31.24 14.68 15.56
N PRO A 189 31.33 15.33 16.73
CA PRO A 189 31.21 14.67 18.03
C PRO A 189 29.81 14.07 18.27
N LEU A 190 28.82 14.52 17.51
CA LEU A 190 27.46 13.99 17.54
C LEU A 190 27.26 12.76 16.63
N ALA A 191 28.23 12.44 15.77
CA ALA A 191 28.09 11.36 14.81
C ALA A 191 27.87 10.00 15.49
N GLY A 192 26.93 9.22 14.96
CA GLY A 192 26.55 7.92 15.53
C GLY A 192 25.78 7.97 16.86
N ARG A 193 25.54 9.16 17.44
CA ARG A 193 24.69 9.31 18.64
C ARG A 193 23.22 9.33 18.26
N LYS A 194 22.37 8.80 19.15
CA LYS A 194 20.93 9.02 19.09
C LYS A 194 20.63 10.47 19.50
N THR A 195 19.61 11.03 18.89
CA THR A 195 19.06 12.35 19.23
C THR A 195 18.26 12.32 20.53
N LEU A 196 17.88 13.51 21.00
CA LEU A 196 16.96 13.71 22.11
C LEU A 196 15.63 12.97 21.94
N ARG A 197 15.06 12.92 20.73
CA ARG A 197 13.78 12.26 20.41
C ARG A 197 13.83 11.58 19.04
N THR A 198 12.95 10.61 18.84
CA THR A 198 12.70 9.97 17.55
C THR A 198 11.25 10.18 17.15
N ILE A 199 11.01 10.72 15.95
CA ILE A 199 9.67 10.82 15.36
C ILE A 199 9.33 9.45 14.78
N VAL A 200 8.43 8.72 15.45
CA VAL A 200 7.91 7.46 14.96
C VAL A 200 6.86 7.73 13.88
N VAL A 201 7.00 7.12 12.71
CA VAL A 201 6.13 7.39 11.55
C VAL A 201 5.39 6.15 11.07
N ASN A 202 4.14 6.35 10.62
CA ASN A 202 3.36 5.32 9.94
C ASN A 202 2.45 5.96 8.87
N PRO A 203 2.45 5.44 7.63
CA PRO A 203 1.66 6.02 6.52
C PRO A 203 0.17 5.61 6.54
N GLY A 204 -0.21 4.64 7.38
CA GLY A 204 -1.57 4.11 7.45
C GLY A 204 -1.85 2.97 6.47
N GLY A 205 -2.99 3.05 5.78
CA GLY A 205 -3.58 1.94 5.02
C GLY A 205 -4.91 1.46 5.63
N PRO A 206 -4.94 0.45 6.54
CA PRO A 206 -3.84 -0.42 6.97
C PRO A 206 -3.23 -1.18 5.80
N GLY A 207 -1.92 -1.43 5.82
CA GLY A 207 -1.20 -2.02 4.68
C GLY A 207 0.00 -1.20 4.20
N GLY A 208 0.16 0.05 4.62
CA GLY A 208 1.28 0.88 4.19
C GLY A 208 2.56 0.58 4.97
N SER A 209 3.64 0.22 4.26
CA SER A 209 4.95 -0.05 4.87
C SER A 209 5.54 1.19 5.52
N GLY A 210 5.75 1.14 6.84
CA GLY A 210 6.42 2.21 7.56
C GLY A 210 7.92 2.23 7.31
N THR A 211 8.54 1.09 6.99
CA THR A 211 9.97 1.07 6.61
C THR A 211 10.20 1.81 5.29
N THR A 212 9.39 1.54 4.27
CA THR A 212 9.41 2.29 2.98
C THR A 212 9.05 3.76 3.18
N PHE A 213 8.09 4.07 4.06
CA PHE A 213 7.75 5.46 4.36
C PHE A 213 8.90 6.23 5.01
N ALA A 214 9.59 5.62 5.98
CA ALA A 214 10.80 6.20 6.57
C ALA A 214 11.92 6.35 5.54
N GLN A 215 12.16 5.35 4.68
CA GLN A 215 13.18 5.43 3.64
C GLN A 215 12.94 6.55 2.63
N SER A 216 11.68 6.76 2.21
CA SER A 216 11.31 7.77 1.22
C SER A 216 11.19 9.18 1.79
N SER A 217 10.72 9.31 3.04
CA SER A 217 10.29 10.59 3.62
C SER A 217 10.98 10.96 4.95
N GLY A 218 11.72 10.05 5.57
CA GLY A 218 12.27 10.23 6.93
C GLY A 218 13.19 11.44 7.05
N GLU A 219 14.09 11.66 6.08
CA GLU A 219 14.91 12.86 6.06
C GLU A 219 14.08 14.14 5.89
N ALA A 220 13.09 14.13 4.99
CA ALA A 220 12.22 15.27 4.76
C ALA A 220 11.38 15.60 6.01
N ILE A 221 10.83 14.60 6.69
CA ILE A 221 10.08 14.73 7.94
C ILE A 221 10.97 15.30 9.06
N SER A 222 12.20 14.78 9.21
CA SER A 222 13.15 15.30 10.19
C SER A 222 13.42 16.80 9.96
N ARG A 223 13.68 17.20 8.71
CA ARG A 223 13.90 18.61 8.35
C ARG A 223 12.64 19.45 8.55
N LEU A 224 11.50 18.95 8.10
CA LEU A 224 10.24 19.69 8.07
C LEU A 224 9.66 19.91 9.46
N TYR A 225 9.76 18.94 10.37
CA TYR A 225 9.11 19.01 11.68
C TYR A 225 10.08 19.07 12.85
N SER A 226 11.40 18.94 12.62
CA SER A 226 12.40 19.08 13.68
C SER A 226 13.65 19.88 13.29
N ASP A 227 13.67 20.55 12.14
CA ASP A 227 14.88 21.25 11.64
C ASP A 227 16.12 20.34 11.59
N GLY A 228 15.93 19.03 11.35
CA GLY A 228 17.02 18.05 11.38
C GLY A 228 17.53 17.71 12.78
N GLN A 229 16.74 17.93 13.83
CA GLN A 229 17.15 17.68 15.22
C GLN A 229 16.65 16.35 15.78
N PHE A 230 15.71 15.66 15.12
CA PHE A 230 15.20 14.35 15.54
C PHE A 230 15.35 13.28 14.47
N ASP A 231 15.63 12.06 14.93
CA ASP A 231 15.67 10.87 14.10
C ASP A 231 14.25 10.55 13.67
N VAL A 232 14.10 9.80 12.57
CA VAL A 232 12.79 9.32 12.13
C VAL A 232 12.83 7.81 12.03
N LEU A 233 11.91 7.14 12.73
CA LEU A 233 11.80 5.69 12.72
C LEU A 233 10.45 5.28 12.14
N GLY A 234 10.48 4.48 11.08
CA GLY A 234 9.31 3.79 10.57
C GLY A 234 9.42 2.29 10.83
N TRP A 235 8.28 1.64 11.01
CA TRP A 235 8.19 0.20 11.17
C TRP A 235 7.10 -0.39 10.30
N ASP A 236 7.27 -1.63 9.89
CA ASP A 236 6.18 -2.39 9.30
C ASP A 236 5.40 -3.06 10.44
N PRO A 237 4.10 -2.77 10.63
CA PRO A 237 3.30 -3.47 11.63
C PRO A 237 3.34 -4.99 11.48
N ARG A 238 3.01 -5.71 12.55
CA ARG A 238 2.87 -7.18 12.54
C ARG A 238 2.08 -7.66 11.30
N GLY A 239 2.64 -8.63 10.58
CA GLY A 239 2.02 -9.16 9.37
C GLY A 239 2.33 -8.40 8.09
N LEU A 240 3.01 -7.25 8.14
CA LEU A 240 3.25 -6.39 6.98
C LEU A 240 4.68 -6.49 6.45
N SER A 241 4.81 -6.60 5.14
CA SER A 241 5.99 -6.38 4.32
C SER A 241 7.21 -7.14 4.84
N LYS A 242 8.21 -6.43 5.39
CA LYS A 242 9.45 -7.03 5.89
C LYS A 242 9.30 -7.60 7.30
N SER A 243 8.21 -7.32 8.02
CA SER A 243 7.89 -7.91 9.32
C SER A 243 7.41 -9.35 9.19
N GLN A 244 7.76 -10.18 10.17
CA GLN A 244 7.45 -11.61 10.17
C GLN A 244 6.56 -12.02 11.35
N PRO A 245 5.64 -12.98 11.18
CA PRO A 245 5.32 -13.66 9.92
C PRO A 245 4.61 -12.73 8.93
N ALA A 246 5.09 -12.64 7.69
CA ALA A 246 4.46 -11.79 6.66
C ALA A 246 3.15 -12.42 6.18
N VAL A 247 2.07 -11.62 6.16
CA VAL A 247 0.77 -12.09 5.67
C VAL A 247 0.82 -12.19 4.16
N SER A 248 0.55 -13.36 3.64
CA SER A 248 0.19 -13.52 2.23
C SER A 248 -0.78 -14.68 2.08
N CYS A 249 -1.96 -14.40 1.54
CA CYS A 249 -3.01 -15.40 1.35
C CYS A 249 -2.93 -16.08 -0.01
N LEU A 250 -2.09 -15.58 -0.90
CA LEU A 250 -1.83 -16.16 -2.21
C LEU A 250 -0.40 -16.70 -2.22
N ALA A 251 -0.17 -17.78 -2.95
CA ALA A 251 1.16 -18.42 -2.94
C ALA A 251 2.23 -17.65 -3.72
N SER A 252 1.82 -16.73 -4.61
CA SER A 252 2.71 -15.86 -5.39
C SER A 252 1.91 -14.70 -5.99
N ASP A 253 2.60 -13.65 -6.43
CA ASP A 253 1.94 -12.49 -7.05
C ASP A 253 1.34 -12.80 -8.41
N ALA A 254 1.93 -13.70 -9.21
CA ALA A 254 1.29 -14.18 -10.43
C ALA A 254 -0.07 -14.86 -10.17
N LYS A 255 -0.24 -15.55 -9.04
CA LYS A 255 -1.53 -16.15 -8.65
C LYS A 255 -2.51 -15.10 -8.14
N ARG A 256 -2.02 -14.03 -7.52
CA ARG A 256 -2.79 -12.85 -7.11
C ARG A 256 -3.31 -12.09 -8.32
N ASP A 257 -2.46 -11.81 -9.30
CA ASP A 257 -2.85 -11.11 -10.54
C ASP A 257 -3.93 -11.90 -11.27
N ARG A 258 -3.75 -13.24 -11.40
CA ARG A 258 -4.81 -14.12 -11.92
C ARG A 258 -6.11 -14.02 -11.11
N TRP A 259 -6.04 -13.94 -9.79
CA TRP A 259 -7.23 -13.82 -8.93
C TRP A 259 -7.94 -12.47 -9.08
N GLN A 260 -7.17 -11.40 -9.29
CA GLN A 260 -7.68 -10.04 -9.50
C GLN A 260 -8.56 -9.94 -10.75
N LEU A 261 -8.25 -10.71 -11.81
CA LEU A 261 -9.09 -10.79 -13.02
C LEU A 261 -10.53 -11.25 -12.74
N PHE A 262 -10.74 -12.07 -11.72
CA PHE A 262 -12.08 -12.54 -11.33
C PHE A 262 -12.80 -11.58 -10.37
N THR A 263 -12.04 -10.87 -9.54
CA THR A 263 -12.60 -10.05 -8.44
C THR A 263 -12.79 -8.58 -8.81
N ALA A 264 -12.28 -8.13 -9.96
CA ALA A 264 -12.44 -6.75 -10.46
C ALA A 264 -13.83 -6.44 -11.05
N GLN A 265 -14.79 -7.36 -10.98
CA GLN A 265 -16.13 -7.18 -11.55
C GLN A 265 -17.07 -6.47 -10.56
N SER A 266 -17.58 -5.29 -10.94
CA SER A 266 -18.52 -4.52 -10.11
C SER A 266 -19.97 -4.99 -10.27
N ARG A 267 -20.71 -4.91 -9.15
CA ARG A 267 -22.16 -5.05 -9.11
C ARG A 267 -22.87 -4.01 -9.99
N ALA A 268 -22.35 -2.78 -10.08
CA ALA A 268 -22.98 -1.67 -10.81
C ALA A 268 -23.11 -1.94 -12.32
N SER A 269 -22.18 -2.72 -12.89
CA SER A 269 -22.16 -3.05 -14.32
C SER A 269 -22.73 -4.45 -14.62
N SER A 270 -23.31 -5.13 -13.63
CA SER A 270 -23.84 -6.49 -13.78
C SER A 270 -25.32 -6.48 -14.13
N HIS A 271 -25.70 -7.26 -15.15
CA HIS A 271 -27.10 -7.53 -15.50
C HIS A 271 -27.80 -8.45 -14.47
N ARG A 272 -27.05 -9.01 -13.51
CA ARG A 272 -27.56 -9.82 -12.39
C ARG A 272 -26.90 -9.36 -11.09
N PRO A 273 -27.20 -8.14 -10.59
CA PRO A 273 -26.45 -7.52 -9.50
C PRO A 273 -26.51 -8.33 -8.20
N ARG A 274 -27.63 -9.02 -7.92
CA ARG A 274 -27.74 -9.94 -6.77
C ARG A 274 -26.76 -11.12 -6.88
N TYR A 275 -26.75 -11.80 -8.02
CA TYR A 275 -25.84 -12.91 -8.28
C TYR A 275 -24.38 -12.47 -8.22
N GLN A 276 -24.06 -11.27 -8.71
CA GLN A 276 -22.71 -10.72 -8.61
C GLN A 276 -22.24 -10.57 -7.15
N LEU A 277 -23.14 -10.17 -6.24
CA LEU A 277 -22.81 -10.07 -4.83
C LEU A 277 -22.59 -11.45 -4.20
N GLU A 278 -23.37 -12.46 -4.59
CA GLU A 278 -23.19 -13.85 -4.15
C GLU A 278 -21.85 -14.44 -4.63
N ILE A 279 -21.46 -14.17 -5.88
CA ILE A 279 -20.13 -14.53 -6.40
C ILE A 279 -19.03 -13.82 -5.61
N ALA A 280 -19.16 -12.51 -5.37
CA ALA A 280 -18.17 -11.75 -4.62
C ALA A 280 -18.01 -12.30 -3.18
N ASP A 281 -19.10 -12.73 -2.54
CA ASP A 281 -19.06 -13.35 -1.22
C ASP A 281 -18.30 -14.69 -1.25
N ALA A 282 -18.54 -15.51 -2.28
CA ALA A 282 -17.80 -16.76 -2.49
C ALA A 282 -16.30 -16.53 -2.76
N TYR A 283 -15.94 -15.49 -3.52
CA TYR A 283 -14.53 -15.10 -3.69
C TYR A 283 -13.90 -14.64 -2.37
N ASN A 284 -14.63 -13.87 -1.55
CA ASN A 284 -14.15 -13.47 -0.23
C ASN A 284 -13.94 -14.68 0.68
N GLU A 285 -14.87 -15.63 0.70
CA GLU A 285 -14.72 -16.88 1.45
C GLU A 285 -13.49 -17.68 0.98
N ALA A 286 -13.26 -17.77 -0.33
CA ALA A 286 -12.09 -18.45 -0.87
C ALA A 286 -10.77 -17.80 -0.45
N VAL A 287 -10.69 -16.45 -0.46
CA VAL A 287 -9.51 -15.72 0.01
C VAL A 287 -9.29 -15.94 1.50
N PHE A 288 -10.34 -15.83 2.33
CA PHE A 288 -10.24 -16.03 3.77
C PHE A 288 -9.85 -17.47 4.15
N ARG A 289 -10.38 -18.46 3.42
CA ARG A 289 -9.93 -19.85 3.55
C ARG A 289 -8.45 -19.97 3.20
N SER A 290 -8.01 -19.39 2.09
CA SER A 290 -6.60 -19.43 1.69
C SER A 290 -5.68 -18.76 2.72
N CYS A 291 -6.11 -17.62 3.29
CA CYS A 291 -5.44 -16.98 4.41
C CYS A 291 -5.33 -17.92 5.62
N TRP A 292 -6.42 -18.60 6.02
CA TRP A 292 -6.42 -19.55 7.13
C TRP A 292 -5.46 -20.72 6.92
N GLU A 293 -5.51 -21.36 5.75
CA GLU A 293 -4.65 -22.52 5.43
C GLU A 293 -3.15 -22.15 5.42
N ARG A 294 -2.83 -20.89 5.11
CA ARG A 294 -1.44 -20.40 5.00
C ARG A 294 -0.91 -19.79 6.29
N GLN A 295 -1.78 -19.11 7.04
CA GLN A 295 -1.40 -18.26 8.17
C GLN A 295 -1.87 -18.80 9.52
N GLY A 296 -2.71 -19.84 9.52
CA GLY A 296 -3.27 -20.41 10.73
C GLY A 296 -3.99 -19.37 11.59
N ASP A 297 -3.68 -19.33 12.88
CA ASP A 297 -4.33 -18.46 13.85
C ASP A 297 -3.86 -17.00 13.83
N LEU A 298 -2.92 -16.63 12.95
CA LEU A 298 -2.31 -15.28 12.89
C LEU A 298 -3.35 -14.14 12.86
N GLY A 299 -4.48 -14.33 12.16
CA GLY A 299 -5.56 -13.35 12.05
C GLY A 299 -6.13 -12.87 13.40
N ARG A 300 -5.96 -13.64 14.48
CA ARG A 300 -6.38 -13.25 15.84
C ARG A 300 -5.50 -12.18 16.48
N PHE A 301 -4.30 -11.98 15.94
CA PHE A 301 -3.25 -11.15 16.54
C PHE A 301 -2.92 -9.91 15.71
N LEU A 302 -3.72 -9.56 14.68
CA LEU A 302 -3.45 -8.45 13.76
C LEU A 302 -4.21 -7.15 14.09
N THR A 303 -4.87 -7.09 15.25
CA THR A 303 -5.71 -5.94 15.62
C THR A 303 -4.88 -4.68 15.88
N THR A 304 -5.50 -3.51 15.70
CA THR A 304 -4.88 -2.21 16.02
C THR A 304 -4.40 -2.16 17.48
N ALA A 305 -5.10 -2.84 18.40
CA ALA A 305 -4.72 -2.90 19.81
C ALA A 305 -3.34 -3.52 20.04
N PHE A 306 -3.04 -4.61 19.33
CA PHE A 306 -1.71 -5.21 19.40
C PHE A 306 -0.65 -4.40 18.66
N VAL A 307 -1.00 -3.76 17.54
CA VAL A 307 -0.09 -2.80 16.90
C VAL A 307 0.25 -1.65 17.86
N ALA A 308 -0.68 -1.16 18.68
CA ALA A 308 -0.40 -0.15 19.69
C ALA A 308 0.55 -0.65 20.80
N ARG A 309 0.51 -1.95 21.15
CA ARG A 309 1.50 -2.56 22.07
C ARG A 309 2.87 -2.66 21.42
N ASP A 310 2.93 -3.02 20.14
CA ASP A 310 4.18 -3.03 19.36
C ASP A 310 4.84 -1.64 19.37
N VAL A 311 4.04 -0.58 19.21
CA VAL A 311 4.51 0.81 19.31
C VAL A 311 5.07 1.13 20.70
N ASP A 312 4.47 0.61 21.77
CA ASP A 312 5.02 0.80 23.13
C ASP A 312 6.33 0.05 23.35
N GLU A 313 6.50 -1.14 22.74
CA GLU A 313 7.79 -1.84 22.73
C GLU A 313 8.85 -1.10 21.90
N ILE A 314 8.48 -0.50 20.77
CA ILE A 314 9.37 0.39 20.00
C ILE A 314 9.78 1.59 20.85
N ARG A 315 8.85 2.23 21.56
CA ARG A 315 9.16 3.35 22.47
C ARG A 315 10.14 2.93 23.57
N LYS A 316 9.93 1.76 24.19
CA LYS A 316 10.85 1.21 25.20
C LYS A 316 12.24 0.92 24.62
N ALA A 317 12.29 0.30 23.44
CA ALA A 317 13.55 0.01 22.74
C ALA A 317 14.29 1.29 22.32
N LEU A 318 13.57 2.38 22.03
CA LEU A 318 14.16 3.71 21.83
C LEU A 318 14.69 4.31 23.15
N GLY A 319 14.28 3.80 24.31
CA GLY A 319 14.63 4.39 25.61
C GLY A 319 13.97 5.75 25.84
N GLU A 320 12.76 5.97 25.31
CA GLU A 320 12.03 7.24 25.46
C GLU A 320 10.87 7.10 26.43
N ASP A 321 10.68 8.04 27.35
CA ASP A 321 9.57 7.99 28.32
C ASP A 321 8.20 8.22 27.68
N GLU A 322 8.17 9.00 26.60
CA GLU A 322 6.98 9.37 25.86
C GLU A 322 7.18 9.16 24.36
N LEU A 323 6.10 8.76 23.68
CA LEU A 323 6.07 8.65 22.22
C LEU A 323 6.02 10.03 21.55
N THR A 324 6.92 10.25 20.60
CA THR A 324 6.83 11.33 19.60
C THR A 324 6.53 10.67 18.26
N ALA A 325 5.43 11.06 17.59
CA ALA A 325 4.99 10.38 16.39
C ALA A 325 4.30 11.30 15.38
N PHE A 326 4.43 10.96 14.11
CA PHE A 326 3.66 11.53 13.01
C PHE A 326 2.97 10.39 12.27
N LEU A 327 1.66 10.27 12.47
CA LEU A 327 0.86 9.15 12.01
C LEU A 327 -0.17 9.64 11.01
N MET A 328 -0.22 9.01 9.84
CA MET A 328 -1.12 9.39 8.75
C MET A 328 -2.23 8.38 8.56
N SER A 329 -3.43 8.82 8.14
CA SER A 329 -4.51 7.93 7.70
C SER A 329 -4.88 6.89 8.78
N TYR A 330 -4.95 5.59 8.46
CA TYR A 330 -5.09 4.51 9.46
C TYR A 330 -4.05 4.55 10.60
N GLY A 331 -2.87 5.10 10.38
CA GLY A 331 -1.89 5.37 11.44
C GLY A 331 -2.47 6.26 12.54
N THR A 332 -3.40 7.15 12.22
CA THR A 332 -4.15 7.94 13.22
C THR A 332 -5.05 7.05 14.09
N GLY A 333 -5.55 5.93 13.57
CA GLY A 333 -6.26 4.91 14.35
C GLY A 333 -5.35 4.15 15.31
N ILE A 334 -4.12 3.87 14.91
CA ILE A 334 -3.05 3.40 15.83
C ILE A 334 -2.81 4.44 16.92
N GLY A 335 -2.68 5.72 16.54
CA GLY A 335 -2.47 6.82 17.48
C GLY A 335 -3.59 7.00 18.51
N GLN A 336 -4.85 6.93 18.06
CA GLN A 336 -6.04 6.97 18.91
C GLN A 336 -6.05 5.81 19.92
N THR A 337 -5.73 4.61 19.43
CA THR A 337 -5.68 3.40 20.26
C THR A 337 -4.53 3.47 21.27
N TYR A 338 -3.35 3.91 20.84
CA TYR A 338 -2.19 4.12 21.70
C TYR A 338 -2.48 5.13 22.81
N ALA A 339 -3.04 6.29 22.48
CA ALA A 339 -3.39 7.31 23.46
C ALA A 339 -4.45 6.83 24.48
N GLY A 340 -5.37 5.97 24.03
CA GLY A 340 -6.37 5.35 24.90
C GLY A 340 -5.81 4.26 25.82
N MET A 341 -4.83 3.48 25.35
CA MET A 341 -4.20 2.37 26.10
C MET A 341 -3.06 2.83 27.02
N PHE A 342 -2.27 3.81 26.58
CA PHE A 342 -1.04 4.29 27.24
C PHE A 342 -1.04 5.81 27.41
N PRO A 343 -2.06 6.42 28.06
CA PRO A 343 -2.19 7.88 28.13
C PRO A 343 -0.98 8.59 28.75
N ASP A 344 -0.33 7.96 29.74
CA ASP A 344 0.87 8.52 30.41
C ASP A 344 2.16 8.39 29.59
N LYS A 345 2.09 7.75 28.42
CA LYS A 345 3.20 7.57 27.48
C LYS A 345 3.03 8.41 26.21
N VAL A 346 1.99 9.24 26.13
CA VAL A 346 1.77 10.15 25.02
C VAL A 346 2.61 11.42 25.22
N GLY A 347 3.55 11.65 24.30
CA GLY A 347 4.32 12.89 24.23
C GLY A 347 3.78 13.81 23.14
N ARG A 348 4.33 13.68 21.93
CA ARG A 348 4.05 14.58 20.81
C ARG A 348 3.56 13.78 19.62
N ILE A 349 2.28 13.43 19.62
CA ILE A 349 1.64 12.66 18.54
C ILE A 349 0.87 13.61 17.63
N VAL A 350 1.19 13.56 16.34
CA VAL A 350 0.45 14.19 15.24
C VAL A 350 -0.36 13.12 14.53
N MET A 351 -1.64 13.39 14.29
CA MET A 351 -2.57 12.55 13.54
C MET A 351 -3.06 13.33 12.32
N ASP A 352 -2.47 13.04 11.17
CA ASP A 352 -2.72 13.72 9.88
C ASP A 352 -3.65 12.88 9.00
N GLY A 353 -4.76 13.46 8.53
CA GLY A 353 -5.87 12.68 7.96
C GLY A 353 -6.52 11.75 9.01
N PRO A 354 -7.16 12.30 10.06
CA PRO A 354 -7.70 11.52 11.17
C PRO A 354 -8.87 10.64 10.74
N GLU A 355 -8.74 9.35 11.01
CA GLU A 355 -9.87 8.43 11.12
C GLU A 355 -10.66 8.71 12.41
N TYR A 356 -11.88 8.19 12.49
CA TYR A 356 -12.62 8.12 13.75
C TYR A 356 -12.91 6.65 14.09
N VAL A 357 -12.03 6.01 14.86
CA VAL A 357 -12.00 4.54 15.03
C VAL A 357 -13.27 3.94 15.65
N ARG A 358 -14.17 4.76 16.22
CA ARG A 358 -15.48 4.30 16.68
C ARG A 358 -16.36 3.82 15.54
N ASP A 359 -16.31 4.48 14.38
CA ASP A 359 -17.07 4.04 13.21
C ASP A 359 -16.55 2.69 12.72
N HIS A 360 -15.25 2.44 12.85
CA HIS A 360 -14.59 1.24 12.34
C HIS A 360 -14.95 -0.03 13.14
N ARG A 361 -15.54 0.15 14.33
CA ARG A 361 -16.05 -0.94 15.19
C ARG A 361 -17.41 -1.45 14.75
N VAL A 362 -18.06 -0.80 13.78
CA VAL A 362 -19.37 -1.19 13.26
C VAL A 362 -19.19 -1.86 11.89
N ARG A 363 -19.99 -2.91 11.61
CA ARG A 363 -19.96 -3.59 10.32
C ARG A 363 -20.28 -2.60 9.19
N GLY A 364 -19.36 -2.47 8.24
CA GLY A 364 -19.45 -1.51 7.14
C GLY A 364 -18.95 -0.10 7.47
N GLY A 365 -18.71 0.23 8.75
CA GLY A 365 -18.37 1.59 9.18
C GLY A 365 -17.05 2.11 8.64
N PHE A 366 -16.02 1.26 8.49
CA PHE A 366 -14.75 1.63 7.83
C PHE A 366 -14.94 2.08 6.36
N GLY A 367 -15.92 1.49 5.67
CA GLY A 367 -16.27 1.88 4.31
C GLY A 367 -17.08 3.17 4.29
N VAL A 368 -18.09 3.27 5.17
CA VAL A 368 -19.00 4.43 5.27
C VAL A 368 -18.29 5.71 5.72
N ALA A 369 -17.31 5.62 6.63
CA ALA A 369 -16.56 6.76 7.13
C ALA A 369 -15.66 7.45 6.07
N ALA A 370 -15.45 6.78 4.93
CA ALA A 370 -14.65 7.26 3.80
C ALA A 370 -15.51 7.61 2.57
N LEU A 371 -16.80 7.91 2.78
CA LEU A 371 -17.70 8.36 1.70
C LEU A 371 -17.81 9.88 1.65
N ASP A 372 -17.54 10.54 2.77
CA ASP A 372 -17.65 11.97 2.93
C ASP A 372 -16.65 12.67 2.00
N ASN A 373 -17.12 13.71 1.30
CA ASN A 373 -16.32 14.67 0.52
C ASN A 373 -15.61 14.15 -0.73
N ALA A 374 -15.57 12.85 -1.05
CA ALA A 374 -14.98 12.38 -2.31
C ALA A 374 -15.66 13.01 -3.55
N THR A 375 -16.99 13.16 -3.53
CA THR A 375 -17.75 13.83 -4.59
C THR A 375 -17.48 15.33 -4.66
N ASP A 376 -17.29 15.99 -3.51
CA ASP A 376 -16.97 17.42 -3.48
C ASP A 376 -15.50 17.69 -3.86
N ALA A 377 -14.56 16.82 -3.46
CA ALA A 377 -13.16 16.85 -3.90
C ALA A 377 -13.07 16.69 -5.43
N TRP A 378 -13.90 15.83 -6.01
CA TRP A 378 -14.03 15.71 -7.47
C TRP A 378 -14.62 16.96 -8.12
N ARG A 379 -15.77 17.44 -7.64
CA ARG A 379 -16.49 18.55 -8.27
C ARG A 379 -15.77 19.89 -8.05
N ASP A 380 -15.50 20.25 -6.80
CA ASP A 380 -14.99 21.56 -6.43
C ASP A 380 -13.46 21.62 -6.51
N GLY A 381 -12.79 20.51 -6.21
CA GLY A 381 -11.35 20.34 -6.38
C GLY A 381 -10.99 20.04 -7.83
N PHE A 382 -11.02 18.78 -8.25
CA PHE A 382 -10.50 18.35 -9.55
C PHE A 382 -11.11 19.12 -10.73
N LEU A 383 -12.44 19.14 -10.88
CA LEU A 383 -13.08 19.85 -11.99
C LEU A 383 -13.10 21.38 -11.77
N GLY A 384 -13.39 21.83 -10.55
CA GLY A 384 -13.48 23.26 -10.23
C GLY A 384 -12.14 23.98 -10.40
N GLU A 385 -11.06 23.43 -9.85
CA GLU A 385 -9.70 23.98 -10.01
C GLU A 385 -9.21 23.86 -11.46
N CYS A 386 -9.61 22.83 -12.21
CA CYS A 386 -9.34 22.73 -13.63
C CYS A 386 -9.94 23.90 -14.43
N ILE A 387 -11.20 24.24 -14.17
CA ILE A 387 -11.88 25.38 -14.83
C ILE A 387 -11.20 26.70 -14.46
N LYS A 388 -10.84 26.90 -13.19
CA LYS A 388 -10.11 28.10 -12.74
C LYS A 388 -8.73 28.22 -13.40
N ALA A 389 -8.05 27.09 -13.62
CA ALA A 389 -6.74 27.06 -14.26
C ALA A 389 -6.80 27.42 -15.75
N GLY A 390 -7.92 27.16 -16.41
CA GLY A 390 -8.15 27.45 -17.83
C GLY A 390 -7.49 26.44 -18.78
N PRO A 391 -7.75 26.57 -20.09
CA PRO A 391 -7.35 25.60 -21.11
C PRO A 391 -5.83 25.44 -21.29
N ASP A 392 -5.04 26.44 -20.88
CA ASP A 392 -3.58 26.42 -20.94
C ASP A 392 -2.94 25.51 -19.88
N ARG A 393 -3.68 25.21 -18.80
CA ARG A 393 -3.18 24.47 -17.63
C ARG A 393 -3.98 23.20 -17.35
N CYS A 394 -5.20 23.11 -17.86
CA CYS A 394 -6.04 21.92 -17.73
C CYS A 394 -6.68 21.53 -19.07
N ALA A 395 -6.41 20.30 -19.53
CA ALA A 395 -6.94 19.78 -20.78
C ALA A 395 -8.49 19.72 -20.79
N LEU A 396 -9.12 19.38 -19.68
CA LEU A 396 -10.58 19.32 -19.57
C LEU A 396 -11.26 20.69 -19.68
N ALA A 397 -10.53 21.79 -19.45
CA ALA A 397 -11.02 23.15 -19.67
C ALA A 397 -10.98 23.55 -21.17
N GLN A 398 -10.37 22.73 -22.04
CA GLN A 398 -10.40 22.96 -23.48
C GLN A 398 -11.79 22.64 -24.06
N PRO A 399 -12.36 23.56 -24.87
CA PRO A 399 -13.66 23.33 -25.48
C PRO A 399 -13.57 22.28 -26.58
N ARG A 400 -14.47 21.29 -26.54
CA ARG A 400 -14.67 20.33 -27.65
C ARG A 400 -15.39 20.98 -28.82
N ASP A 401 -16.39 21.79 -28.49
CA ASP A 401 -17.06 22.69 -29.42
C ASP A 401 -16.48 24.09 -29.21
N LYS A 402 -15.68 24.56 -30.17
CA LYS A 402 -15.03 25.89 -30.11
C LYS A 402 -16.02 27.05 -29.97
N ALA A 403 -17.31 26.83 -30.22
CA ALA A 403 -18.35 27.85 -30.09
C ALA A 403 -18.77 28.15 -28.63
N LYS A 404 -18.39 27.31 -27.65
CA LYS A 404 -18.84 27.48 -26.25
C LYS A 404 -17.69 27.33 -25.24
N PRO A 405 -17.55 28.26 -24.28
CA PRO A 405 -16.62 28.08 -23.17
C PRO A 405 -17.06 26.91 -22.28
N VAL A 406 -16.08 26.22 -21.68
CA VAL A 406 -16.36 25.14 -20.72
C VAL A 406 -16.68 25.77 -19.37
N THR A 407 -17.86 25.46 -18.84
CA THR A 407 -18.28 25.80 -17.46
C THR A 407 -18.14 24.57 -16.57
N LEU A 408 -18.07 24.77 -15.24
CA LEU A 408 -18.06 23.66 -14.28
C LEU A 408 -19.24 22.71 -14.50
N GLN A 409 -20.46 23.23 -14.68
CA GLN A 409 -21.63 22.40 -14.94
C GLN A 409 -21.47 21.58 -16.22
N SER A 410 -21.09 22.20 -17.34
CA SER A 410 -20.90 21.48 -18.60
C SER A 410 -19.78 20.43 -18.54
N LEU A 411 -18.74 20.67 -17.74
CA LEU A 411 -17.66 19.72 -17.52
C LEU A 411 -18.11 18.56 -16.62
N THR A 412 -18.86 18.84 -15.55
CA THR A 412 -19.49 17.81 -14.72
C THR A 412 -20.39 16.91 -15.56
N ASP A 413 -21.28 17.47 -16.38
CA ASP A 413 -22.20 16.70 -17.23
C ASP A 413 -21.44 15.81 -18.23
N ARG A 414 -20.37 16.34 -18.85
CA ARG A 414 -19.49 15.59 -19.75
C ARG A 414 -18.82 14.41 -19.05
N MET A 415 -18.22 14.64 -17.89
CA MET A 415 -17.51 13.59 -17.15
C MET A 415 -18.48 12.55 -16.59
N THR A 416 -19.64 12.95 -16.07
CA THR A 416 -20.69 12.02 -15.64
C THR A 416 -21.16 11.15 -16.80
N LYS A 417 -21.36 11.74 -17.99
CA LYS A 417 -21.73 10.98 -19.19
C LYS A 417 -20.64 9.99 -19.60
N LEU A 418 -19.37 10.41 -19.60
CA LEU A 418 -18.23 9.54 -19.91
C LEU A 418 -18.20 8.34 -18.98
N ILE A 419 -18.22 8.59 -17.66
CA ILE A 419 -18.14 7.55 -16.65
C ILE A 419 -19.31 6.57 -16.80
N ALA A 420 -20.55 7.07 -16.86
CA ALA A 420 -21.74 6.24 -17.02
C ALA A 420 -21.70 5.39 -18.29
N SER A 421 -21.18 5.92 -19.40
CA SER A 421 -21.11 5.17 -20.66
C SER A 421 -20.25 3.90 -20.57
N LEU A 422 -19.25 3.86 -19.69
CA LEU A 422 -18.39 2.69 -19.49
C LEU A 422 -19.07 1.53 -18.77
N ALA A 423 -20.25 1.74 -18.18
CA ALA A 423 -21.03 0.67 -17.58
C ALA A 423 -21.68 -0.22 -18.66
N ASP A 424 -22.13 0.39 -19.76
CA ASP A 424 -22.77 -0.30 -20.88
C ASP A 424 -21.77 -0.63 -22.00
N HIS A 425 -20.77 0.25 -22.19
CA HIS A 425 -19.81 0.20 -23.29
C HIS A 425 -18.38 0.39 -22.78
N PRO A 426 -17.76 -0.64 -22.17
CA PRO A 426 -16.36 -0.59 -21.80
C PRO A 426 -15.48 -0.39 -23.04
N VAL A 427 -14.39 0.37 -22.88
CA VAL A 427 -13.52 0.76 -24.00
C VAL A 427 -12.31 -0.16 -24.07
N SER A 428 -12.05 -0.73 -25.25
CA SER A 428 -10.81 -1.46 -25.50
C SER A 428 -9.62 -0.51 -25.61
N SER A 429 -8.48 -0.90 -25.07
CA SER A 429 -7.22 -0.19 -25.24
C SER A 429 -6.07 -1.18 -25.48
N TYR A 430 -4.92 -0.63 -25.84
CA TYR A 430 -3.70 -1.37 -26.06
C TYR A 430 -2.51 -0.51 -25.67
N SER A 431 -1.57 -1.10 -24.93
CA SER A 431 -0.24 -0.53 -24.73
C SER A 431 0.83 -1.54 -25.17
N ALA A 432 1.95 -1.06 -25.69
CA ALA A 432 3.07 -1.95 -26.02
C ALA A 432 3.67 -2.62 -24.77
N ALA A 433 3.48 -2.02 -23.59
CA ALA A 433 4.03 -2.51 -22.33
C ALA A 433 3.22 -3.69 -21.76
N THR A 434 1.89 -3.62 -21.77
CA THR A 434 1.02 -4.64 -21.13
C THR A 434 0.15 -5.42 -22.12
N GLY A 435 0.08 -4.98 -23.37
CA GLY A 435 -0.75 -5.57 -24.39
C GLY A 435 -2.21 -5.08 -24.31
N PRO A 436 -3.20 -5.97 -24.56
CA PRO A 436 -4.60 -5.57 -24.59
C PRO A 436 -5.13 -5.25 -23.19
N SER A 437 -5.89 -4.16 -23.07
CA SER A 437 -6.53 -3.74 -21.83
C SER A 437 -7.97 -3.27 -22.08
N VAL A 438 -8.77 -3.21 -21.01
CA VAL A 438 -10.17 -2.77 -21.07
C VAL A 438 -10.44 -1.75 -19.98
N ILE A 439 -10.95 -0.60 -20.38
CA ILE A 439 -11.37 0.47 -19.48
C ILE A 439 -12.82 0.21 -19.09
N THR A 440 -13.04 -0.20 -17.85
CA THR A 440 -14.37 -0.47 -17.30
C THR A 440 -14.83 0.67 -16.40
N HIS A 441 -16.14 0.77 -16.16
CA HIS A 441 -16.71 1.71 -15.19
C HIS A 441 -16.05 1.60 -13.81
N MET A 442 -15.89 0.38 -13.29
CA MET A 442 -15.30 0.15 -11.97
C MET A 442 -13.82 0.55 -11.90
N ALA A 443 -13.05 0.23 -12.95
CA ALA A 443 -11.65 0.60 -13.02
C ALA A 443 -11.49 2.13 -13.04
N LEU A 444 -12.33 2.83 -13.82
CA LEU A 444 -12.30 4.29 -13.85
C LEU A 444 -12.74 4.92 -12.52
N LEU A 445 -13.81 4.43 -11.88
CA LEU A 445 -14.22 4.93 -10.56
C LEU A 445 -13.13 4.72 -9.51
N SER A 446 -12.50 3.55 -9.51
CA SER A 446 -11.39 3.25 -8.58
C SER A 446 -10.20 4.18 -8.83
N GLN A 447 -9.90 4.47 -10.09
CA GLN A 447 -8.84 5.42 -10.44
C GLN A 447 -9.21 6.87 -10.10
N ILE A 448 -10.46 7.29 -10.30
CA ILE A 448 -10.94 8.62 -9.87
C ILE A 448 -10.79 8.75 -8.35
N TYR A 449 -11.24 7.76 -7.58
CA TYR A 449 -11.06 7.78 -6.13
C TYR A 449 -9.56 7.85 -5.75
N GLY A 450 -8.71 7.02 -6.38
CA GLY A 450 -7.28 7.01 -6.13
C GLY A 450 -6.58 8.34 -6.44
N ILE A 451 -6.91 8.98 -7.57
CA ILE A 451 -6.26 10.24 -7.97
C ILE A 451 -6.72 11.43 -7.12
N MET A 452 -7.88 11.35 -6.45
CA MET A 452 -8.29 12.37 -5.50
C MET A 452 -7.35 12.45 -4.28
N TYR A 453 -6.54 11.42 -4.01
CA TYR A 453 -5.53 11.47 -2.96
C TYR A 453 -4.38 12.41 -3.31
N THR A 454 -4.09 12.62 -4.59
CA THR A 454 -2.82 13.19 -5.09
C THR A 454 -3.05 14.35 -6.07
N PRO A 455 -3.40 15.57 -5.59
CA PRO A 455 -3.64 16.75 -6.43
C PRO A 455 -2.53 17.09 -7.43
N ARG A 456 -1.27 16.79 -7.10
CA ARG A 456 -0.12 16.96 -8.00
C ARG A 456 -0.25 16.17 -9.31
N GLN A 457 -1.04 15.10 -9.35
CA GLN A 457 -1.27 14.27 -10.54
C GLN A 457 -2.51 14.68 -11.33
N TRP A 458 -3.31 15.63 -10.84
CA TRP A 458 -4.56 16.05 -11.48
C TRP A 458 -4.39 16.62 -12.90
N PRO A 459 -3.34 17.38 -13.23
CA PRO A 459 -3.12 17.83 -14.62
C PRO A 459 -2.98 16.66 -15.60
N TYR A 460 -2.20 15.63 -15.24
CA TYR A 460 -2.01 14.44 -16.06
C TYR A 460 -3.31 13.64 -16.19
N PHE A 461 -4.04 13.46 -15.10
CA PHE A 461 -5.31 12.74 -15.15
C PHE A 461 -6.39 13.49 -15.94
N ALA A 462 -6.41 14.83 -15.87
CA ALA A 462 -7.30 15.64 -16.70
C ALA A 462 -6.99 15.47 -18.20
N GLN A 463 -5.71 15.38 -18.57
CA GLN A 463 -5.31 15.04 -19.93
C GLN A 463 -5.80 13.64 -20.32
N ALA A 464 -5.59 12.62 -19.48
CA ALA A 464 -6.04 11.26 -19.77
C ALA A 464 -7.57 11.14 -19.93
N LEU A 465 -8.36 11.85 -19.12
CA LEU A 465 -9.81 11.91 -19.26
C LEU A 465 -10.27 12.68 -20.51
N TYR A 466 -9.56 13.76 -20.85
CA TYR A 466 -9.78 14.46 -22.11
C TYR A 466 -9.49 13.53 -23.29
N ASP A 467 -8.38 12.81 -23.31
CA ASP A 467 -8.09 11.89 -24.43
C ASP A 467 -9.10 10.74 -24.51
N LEU A 468 -9.48 10.16 -23.37
CA LEU A 468 -10.47 9.08 -23.29
C LEU A 468 -11.82 9.52 -23.85
N GLU A 469 -12.30 10.70 -23.45
CA GLU A 469 -13.56 11.23 -23.99
C GLU A 469 -13.48 11.51 -25.50
N GLY A 470 -12.27 11.75 -26.03
CA GLY A 470 -12.00 11.90 -27.45
C GLY A 470 -11.88 10.57 -28.21
N GLY A 471 -12.01 9.43 -27.52
CA GLY A 471 -11.85 8.08 -28.08
C GLY A 471 -10.42 7.53 -28.02
N ASN A 472 -9.48 8.24 -27.39
CA ASN A 472 -8.11 7.78 -27.21
C ASN A 472 -7.91 7.27 -25.77
N ALA A 473 -7.90 5.94 -25.60
CA ALA A 473 -7.76 5.29 -24.30
C ALA A 473 -6.30 4.97 -23.91
N THR A 474 -5.29 5.46 -24.63
CA THR A 474 -3.89 5.08 -24.39
C THR A 474 -3.37 5.55 -23.02
N GLU A 475 -3.53 6.84 -22.69
CA GLU A 475 -3.01 7.39 -21.42
C GLU A 475 -3.72 6.82 -20.19
N ILE A 476 -5.04 6.67 -20.27
CA ILE A 476 -5.81 6.08 -19.17
C ILE A 476 -5.50 4.57 -19.00
N ALA A 477 -5.22 3.85 -20.08
CA ALA A 477 -4.78 2.47 -20.00
C ALA A 477 -3.39 2.37 -19.35
N ALA A 478 -2.45 3.24 -19.71
CA ALA A 478 -1.13 3.29 -19.08
C ALA A 478 -1.21 3.57 -17.57
N LEU A 479 -2.20 4.35 -17.11
CA LEU A 479 -2.48 4.52 -15.69
C LEU A 479 -2.96 3.23 -15.02
N PHE A 480 -3.87 2.50 -15.66
CA PHE A 480 -4.41 1.24 -15.12
C PHE A 480 -3.34 0.14 -15.11
N ASP A 481 -2.54 0.07 -16.16
CA ASP A 481 -1.46 -0.89 -16.35
C ASP A 481 -0.50 -0.90 -15.15
N ARG A 482 -0.12 0.28 -14.66
CA ARG A 482 0.75 0.43 -13.47
C ARG A 482 0.15 -0.12 -12.19
N SER A 483 -1.18 -0.25 -12.12
CA SER A 483 -1.92 -0.75 -10.95
C SER A 483 -2.43 -2.19 -11.11
N ALA A 484 -2.31 -2.76 -12.31
CA ALA A 484 -2.94 -4.03 -12.66
C ALA A 484 -2.09 -5.26 -12.30
N TRP A 485 -0.78 -5.10 -12.12
CA TRP A 485 0.16 -6.19 -11.93
C TRP A 485 0.95 -6.03 -10.64
N ARG A 486 1.01 -7.11 -9.86
CA ARG A 486 1.89 -7.26 -8.71
C ARG A 486 3.15 -8.02 -9.08
N ALA A 487 3.05 -9.01 -9.97
CA ALA A 487 4.21 -9.61 -10.60
C ALA A 487 4.56 -8.83 -11.87
N ASP A 488 5.79 -8.33 -11.98
CA ASP A 488 6.29 -7.81 -13.24
C ASP A 488 6.61 -9.00 -14.19
N PRO A 489 5.86 -9.18 -15.29
CA PRO A 489 6.10 -10.28 -16.21
C PRO A 489 7.41 -10.14 -17.00
N ALA A 490 8.04 -8.95 -17.00
CA ALA A 490 9.33 -8.71 -17.62
C ALA A 490 10.51 -9.11 -16.72
N LEU A 491 10.29 -9.25 -15.40
CA LEU A 491 11.31 -9.70 -14.46
C LEU A 491 11.26 -11.23 -14.30
N PRO A 492 12.41 -11.87 -13.99
CA PRO A 492 12.40 -13.27 -13.60
C PRO A 492 11.44 -13.48 -12.43
N CYS A 493 10.75 -14.63 -12.38
CA CYS A 493 9.95 -14.99 -11.22
C CYS A 493 10.76 -14.72 -9.94
N PRO A 494 10.18 -14.02 -8.95
CA PRO A 494 10.85 -13.72 -7.70
C PRO A 494 11.54 -14.97 -7.15
N GLY A 495 12.79 -14.82 -6.72
CA GLY A 495 13.52 -15.94 -6.13
C GLY A 495 12.74 -16.48 -4.91
N PRO A 496 13.03 -17.70 -4.44
CA PRO A 496 12.35 -18.32 -3.29
C PRO A 496 12.46 -17.54 -1.95
N ASN A 497 13.14 -16.38 -1.97
CA ASN A 497 13.38 -15.53 -0.83
C ASN A 497 12.60 -14.22 -0.83
N GLU A 498 11.91 -13.88 -1.92
CA GLU A 498 11.07 -12.69 -1.98
C GLU A 498 9.64 -13.06 -1.54
N PRO A 499 9.13 -12.49 -0.43
CA PRO A 499 7.78 -12.78 0.02
C PRO A 499 6.78 -12.22 -1.00
N PRO A 500 5.70 -12.94 -1.32
CA PRO A 500 4.63 -12.37 -2.14
C PRO A 500 4.02 -11.16 -1.44
N SER A 501 3.33 -10.30 -2.21
CA SER A 501 2.56 -9.19 -1.67
C SER A 501 1.64 -9.61 -0.53
N ASP A 502 1.40 -8.65 0.36
CA ASP A 502 0.63 -8.71 1.59
C ASP A 502 -0.68 -7.92 1.52
N SER A 503 -1.17 -7.63 0.30
CA SER A 503 -2.39 -6.85 0.06
C SER A 503 -3.63 -7.33 0.85
N GLU A 504 -3.70 -8.61 1.25
CA GLU A 504 -4.78 -9.12 2.11
C GLU A 504 -4.71 -8.67 3.58
N LEU A 505 -3.55 -8.21 4.07
CA LEU A 505 -3.38 -7.78 5.45
C LEU A 505 -4.39 -6.71 5.83
N SER A 506 -4.61 -5.74 4.94
CA SER A 506 -5.58 -4.65 5.13
C SER A 506 -6.95 -5.18 5.55
N ARG A 507 -7.45 -6.21 4.87
CA ARG A 507 -8.73 -6.86 5.18
C ARG A 507 -8.67 -7.59 6.51
N LEU A 508 -7.61 -8.36 6.79
CA LEU A 508 -7.50 -9.05 8.08
C LEU A 508 -7.51 -8.08 9.26
N VAL A 509 -6.79 -6.96 9.16
CA VAL A 509 -6.77 -5.90 10.17
C VAL A 509 -8.17 -5.30 10.35
N VAL A 510 -8.76 -4.74 9.30
CA VAL A 510 -10.08 -4.09 9.35
C VAL A 510 -11.15 -5.04 9.91
N CYS A 511 -11.15 -6.29 9.46
CA CYS A 511 -12.15 -7.25 9.89
C CYS A 511 -11.94 -7.74 11.34
N SER A 512 -10.68 -7.89 11.77
CA SER A 512 -10.35 -8.24 13.16
C SER A 512 -10.68 -7.11 14.13
N ASP A 513 -10.48 -5.85 13.73
CA ASP A 513 -10.85 -4.70 14.56
C ASP A 513 -12.37 -4.53 14.71
N SER A 514 -13.14 -5.01 13.73
CA SER A 514 -14.61 -5.03 13.75
C SER A 514 -15.21 -6.39 14.14
N TYR A 515 -14.43 -7.34 14.68
CA TYR A 515 -14.88 -8.74 14.80
C TYR A 515 -16.19 -8.91 15.60
N ASP A 516 -16.37 -8.12 16.67
CA ASP A 516 -17.51 -8.16 17.58
C ASP A 516 -18.69 -7.30 17.11
N ALA A 517 -18.57 -6.65 15.94
CA ALA A 517 -19.68 -5.97 15.32
C ALA A 517 -20.74 -7.00 14.92
N PRO A 518 -22.03 -6.76 15.27
CA PRO A 518 -23.12 -7.65 14.89
C PRO A 518 -23.05 -8.01 13.41
N GLU A 519 -23.13 -9.30 13.10
CA GLU A 519 -23.07 -9.80 11.73
C GLU A 519 -24.49 -9.87 11.15
N PRO A 520 -24.76 -9.15 10.05
CA PRO A 520 -26.04 -9.25 9.36
C PRO A 520 -26.10 -10.58 8.59
N ASN A 521 -26.95 -11.50 9.05
CA ASN A 521 -27.19 -12.79 8.39
C ASN A 521 -28.04 -12.68 7.11
N ASP A 522 -28.51 -11.49 6.77
CA ASP A 522 -29.39 -11.21 5.63
C ASP A 522 -28.58 -10.67 4.44
N ALA A 523 -28.64 -11.36 3.30
CA ALA A 523 -28.04 -10.89 2.05
C ALA A 523 -28.63 -9.54 1.60
N GLU A 524 -29.92 -9.29 1.88
CA GLU A 524 -30.55 -8.01 1.58
C GLU A 524 -29.96 -6.86 2.42
N TRP A 525 -29.42 -7.13 3.61
CA TRP A 525 -28.74 -6.10 4.38
C TRP A 525 -27.50 -5.59 3.64
N TRP A 526 -26.70 -6.49 3.05
CA TRP A 526 -25.51 -6.13 2.29
C TRP A 526 -25.86 -5.39 1.01
N VAL A 527 -26.96 -5.79 0.35
CA VAL A 527 -27.53 -5.04 -0.79
C VAL A 527 -27.90 -3.62 -0.38
N ARG A 528 -28.67 -3.45 0.72
CA ARG A 528 -29.06 -2.13 1.23
C ARG A 528 -27.87 -1.29 1.68
N LEU A 529 -26.82 -1.91 2.22
CA LEU A 529 -25.59 -1.20 2.55
C LEU A 529 -24.94 -0.67 1.28
N TRP A 530 -24.72 -1.51 0.27
CA TRP A 530 -24.14 -1.10 -1.00
C TRP A 530 -24.95 0.02 -1.66
N ASP A 531 -26.28 -0.12 -1.76
CA ASP A 531 -27.16 0.90 -2.35
C ASP A 531 -27.03 2.25 -1.61
N ARG A 532 -26.97 2.20 -0.27
CA ARG A 532 -26.78 3.41 0.56
C ARG A 532 -25.41 4.04 0.33
N MET A 533 -24.35 3.23 0.26
CA MET A 533 -22.99 3.74 0.07
C MET A 533 -22.86 4.43 -1.29
N VAL A 534 -23.33 3.80 -2.38
CA VAL A 534 -23.32 4.37 -3.73
C VAL A 534 -24.19 5.63 -3.82
N LYS A 535 -25.35 5.64 -3.16
CA LYS A 535 -26.21 6.83 -3.10
C LYS A 535 -25.57 7.98 -2.31
N THR A 536 -24.79 7.68 -1.28
CA THR A 536 -24.10 8.68 -0.47
C THR A 536 -22.94 9.30 -1.23
N SER A 537 -22.16 8.48 -1.93
CA SER A 537 -21.05 8.92 -2.78
C SER A 537 -20.94 8.00 -3.98
N TRP A 538 -21.19 8.53 -5.17
CA TRP A 538 -21.10 7.74 -6.41
C TRP A 538 -19.65 7.40 -6.78
N ILE A 539 -18.67 8.12 -6.22
CA ILE A 539 -17.23 7.88 -6.43
C ILE A 539 -16.71 6.84 -5.44
N ALA A 540 -16.95 7.06 -4.15
CA ALA A 540 -16.36 6.23 -3.10
C ALA A 540 -17.24 5.02 -2.72
N GLY A 541 -18.55 5.10 -2.93
CA GLY A 541 -19.51 4.12 -2.42
C GLY A 541 -19.25 2.69 -2.87
N ASP A 542 -19.09 2.49 -4.19
CA ASP A 542 -18.84 1.17 -4.77
C ASP A 542 -17.47 0.60 -4.33
N PRO A 543 -16.32 1.27 -4.55
CA PRO A 543 -15.02 0.72 -4.13
C PRO A 543 -14.89 0.50 -2.62
N ARG A 544 -15.44 1.39 -1.78
CA ARG A 544 -15.34 1.27 -0.33
C ARG A 544 -16.21 0.15 0.25
N PHE A 545 -17.29 -0.25 -0.44
CA PHE A 545 -18.07 -1.42 -0.04
C PHE A 545 -17.22 -2.70 -0.06
N TYR A 546 -16.38 -2.88 -1.09
CA TYR A 546 -15.55 -4.08 -1.24
C TYR A 546 -14.35 -4.13 -0.28
N VAL A 547 -14.09 -3.07 0.49
CA VAL A 547 -13.15 -3.09 1.61
C VAL A 547 -13.77 -3.75 2.85
N VAL A 548 -15.08 -3.61 3.06
CA VAL A 548 -15.79 -4.09 4.26
C VAL A 548 -16.59 -5.37 4.06
N PHE A 549 -17.08 -5.61 2.84
CA PHE A 549 -17.85 -6.80 2.51
C PHE A 549 -17.13 -8.12 2.85
N PRO A 550 -15.80 -8.27 2.65
CA PRO A 550 -15.11 -9.50 3.01
C PRO A 550 -15.18 -9.85 4.50
N CYS A 551 -15.42 -8.87 5.38
CA CYS A 551 -15.38 -9.08 6.83
C CYS A 551 -16.50 -9.97 7.37
N LYS A 552 -17.56 -10.21 6.59
CA LYS A 552 -18.56 -11.25 6.86
C LYS A 552 -17.91 -12.63 7.06
N ARG A 553 -16.81 -12.91 6.36
CA ARG A 553 -16.17 -14.23 6.39
C ARG A 553 -15.13 -14.39 7.50
N PHE A 554 -14.74 -13.31 8.19
CA PHE A 554 -13.67 -13.37 9.19
C PHE A 554 -13.96 -14.37 10.31
N SER A 555 -15.13 -14.27 10.94
CA SER A 555 -15.51 -15.09 12.10
C SER A 555 -15.80 -16.56 11.77
N GLN A 556 -15.90 -16.91 10.48
CA GLN A 556 -15.99 -18.30 10.03
C GLN A 556 -14.64 -19.03 10.16
N PHE A 557 -13.52 -18.32 10.02
CA PHE A 557 -12.18 -18.91 9.99
C PHE A 557 -11.38 -18.64 11.26
N TRP A 558 -11.53 -17.46 11.87
CA TRP A 558 -10.84 -17.14 13.12
C TRP A 558 -11.83 -17.04 14.29
N PRO A 559 -11.46 -17.58 15.46
CA PRO A 559 -12.16 -17.25 16.69
C PRO A 559 -11.91 -15.79 17.06
N ARG A 560 -12.48 -15.35 18.19
CA ARG A 560 -12.25 -14.02 18.76
C ARG A 560 -10.75 -13.62 18.71
N PRO A 561 -10.42 -12.43 18.17
CA PRO A 561 -9.11 -11.83 18.29
C PRO A 561 -8.68 -11.74 19.75
N ALA A 562 -7.39 -11.95 20.02
CA ALA A 562 -6.89 -12.04 21.40
C ALA A 562 -7.11 -10.74 22.18
N GLU A 563 -6.98 -9.58 21.52
CA GLU A 563 -7.34 -8.29 22.09
C GLU A 563 -7.91 -7.34 21.05
N VAL A 564 -8.91 -6.56 21.45
CA VAL A 564 -9.43 -5.41 20.69
C VAL A 564 -9.64 -4.25 21.64
N PHE A 565 -9.31 -3.03 21.21
CA PHE A 565 -9.49 -1.86 22.07
C PHE A 565 -10.93 -1.31 21.96
N ARG A 566 -11.63 -1.26 23.10
CA ARG A 566 -12.98 -0.67 23.21
C ARG A 566 -13.06 0.48 24.21
N GLY A 567 -11.91 0.92 24.75
CA GLY A 567 -11.82 1.96 25.78
C GLY A 567 -12.19 3.37 25.30
N SER A 568 -12.08 4.32 26.22
CA SER A 568 -12.32 5.75 25.97
C SER A 568 -11.18 6.37 25.15
N LEU A 569 -11.53 7.26 24.21
CA LEU A 569 -10.58 8.13 23.51
C LEU A 569 -10.40 9.48 24.23
N SER A 570 -11.20 9.76 25.25
CA SER A 570 -11.24 11.00 26.03
C SER A 570 -10.30 11.00 27.24
N ARG A 571 -9.24 10.17 27.23
CA ARG A 571 -8.28 10.13 28.33
C ARG A 571 -7.60 11.50 28.47
N ALA A 572 -7.39 11.95 29.70
CA ALA A 572 -6.60 13.16 29.94
C ALA A 572 -5.15 12.90 29.54
N LEU A 573 -4.59 13.77 28.68
CA LEU A 573 -3.22 13.66 28.22
C LEU A 573 -2.41 14.84 28.75
N ARG A 574 -1.14 14.59 29.10
CA ARG A 574 -0.21 15.64 29.55
C ARG A 574 0.01 16.70 28.47
N THR A 575 0.21 16.22 27.25
CA THR A 575 0.31 17.06 26.05
C THR A 575 -0.85 16.68 25.14
N PRO A 576 -1.77 17.63 24.81
CA PRO A 576 -2.81 17.38 23.83
C PRO A 576 -2.23 16.91 22.49
N VAL A 577 -2.86 15.91 21.86
CA VAL A 577 -2.45 15.48 20.51
C VAL A 577 -2.77 16.55 19.48
N MET A 578 -1.99 16.58 18.39
CA MET A 578 -2.24 17.46 17.25
C MET A 578 -2.98 16.68 16.16
N LEU A 579 -4.17 17.12 15.78
CA LEU A 579 -4.90 16.63 14.61
C LEU A 579 -4.63 17.57 13.42
N VAL A 580 -4.51 17.03 12.22
CA VAL A 580 -4.49 17.80 10.98
C VAL A 580 -5.55 17.20 10.07
N ALA A 581 -6.57 17.96 9.73
CA ALA A 581 -7.73 17.45 9.00
C ALA A 581 -8.15 18.40 7.87
N GLU A 582 -8.51 17.82 6.73
CA GLU A 582 -8.77 18.55 5.50
C GLU A 582 -10.23 18.49 5.08
N PRO A 583 -10.78 19.59 4.53
CA PRO A 583 -12.14 19.60 4.00
C PRO A 583 -12.26 18.80 2.69
N TYR A 584 -11.19 18.63 1.91
CA TYR A 584 -11.24 17.89 0.63
C TYR A 584 -10.39 16.60 0.65
N ASP A 585 -10.20 15.99 1.81
CA ASP A 585 -9.67 14.64 1.90
C ASP A 585 -10.77 13.62 1.49
N PRO A 586 -10.55 12.82 0.43
CA PRO A 586 -11.55 11.88 -0.08
C PRO A 586 -11.77 10.65 0.82
N ALA A 587 -10.92 10.44 1.83
CA ALA A 587 -10.86 9.22 2.64
C ALA A 587 -11.09 9.50 4.13
N THR A 588 -10.42 10.51 4.68
CA THR A 588 -10.47 10.90 6.09
C THR A 588 -10.85 12.36 6.24
N SER A 589 -12.05 12.70 5.77
CA SER A 589 -12.55 14.08 5.73
C SER A 589 -12.52 14.79 7.09
N LEU A 590 -12.59 16.13 7.06
CA LEU A 590 -12.73 17.01 8.23
C LEU A 590 -13.83 16.58 9.21
N ARG A 591 -14.88 15.88 8.75
CA ARG A 591 -15.91 15.32 9.64
C ARG A 591 -15.31 14.34 10.65
N ASN A 592 -14.38 13.48 10.23
CA ASN A 592 -13.73 12.52 11.12
C ASN A 592 -12.85 13.25 12.13
N GLY A 593 -12.06 14.23 11.69
CA GLY A 593 -11.25 15.09 12.56
C GLY A 593 -12.07 15.82 13.62
N ARG A 594 -13.19 16.45 13.24
CA ARG A 594 -14.08 17.15 14.19
C ARG A 594 -14.75 16.21 15.19
N ARG A 595 -15.15 15.01 14.76
CA ARG A 595 -15.74 14.01 15.67
C ARG A 595 -14.70 13.50 16.67
N LEU A 596 -13.48 13.23 16.21
CA LEU A 596 -12.38 12.84 17.09
C LEU A 596 -12.02 13.98 18.06
N LEU A 597 -11.89 15.22 17.57
CA LEU A 597 -11.63 16.40 18.39
C LEU A 597 -12.69 16.58 19.48
N ALA A 598 -13.97 16.40 19.13
CA ALA A 598 -15.07 16.47 20.08
C ALA A 598 -15.00 15.36 21.15
N GLU A 599 -14.67 14.11 20.79
CA GLU A 599 -14.50 13.03 21.76
C GLU A 599 -13.27 13.25 22.67
N MET A 600 -12.14 13.70 22.12
CA MET A 600 -10.90 13.93 22.88
C MET A 600 -10.94 15.21 23.74
N GLY A 601 -11.79 16.18 23.38
CA GLY A 601 -11.96 17.43 24.12
C GLY A 601 -10.63 18.19 24.29
N LYS A 602 -10.26 18.50 25.53
CA LYS A 602 -9.04 19.28 25.83
C LYS A 602 -7.74 18.52 25.50
N SER A 603 -7.80 17.20 25.36
CA SER A 603 -6.66 16.34 25.01
C SER A 603 -6.31 16.36 23.52
N ALA A 604 -6.97 17.19 22.70
CA ALA A 604 -6.60 17.40 21.30
C ALA A 604 -6.69 18.88 20.92
N ARG A 605 -5.92 19.26 19.88
CA ARG A 605 -6.11 20.48 19.08
C ARG A 605 -6.04 20.11 17.61
N MET A 606 -6.67 20.90 16.76
CA MET A 606 -6.72 20.61 15.33
C MET A 606 -6.26 21.78 14.48
N VAL A 607 -5.44 21.47 13.48
CA VAL A 607 -5.27 22.31 12.30
C VAL A 607 -6.31 21.90 11.27
N VAL A 608 -7.15 22.84 10.85
CA VAL A 608 -8.01 22.67 9.66
C VAL A 608 -7.15 23.06 8.46
N HIS A 609 -6.67 22.06 7.74
CA HIS A 609 -5.81 22.23 6.58
C HIS A 609 -6.68 22.39 5.33
N HIS A 610 -6.86 23.61 4.85
CA HIS A 610 -7.58 23.95 3.62
C HIS A 610 -6.69 23.70 2.40
N GLY A 611 -6.49 22.42 2.12
CA GLY A 611 -5.85 21.89 0.91
C GLY A 611 -6.67 20.75 0.31
N TYR A 612 -6.17 20.21 -0.79
CA TYR A 612 -6.75 19.04 -1.46
C TYR A 612 -5.89 17.80 -1.23
N GLY A 613 -6.48 16.62 -1.44
CA GLY A 613 -5.75 15.35 -1.30
C GLY A 613 -5.90 14.72 0.07
N HIS A 614 -5.30 13.54 0.21
CA HIS A 614 -5.37 12.77 1.45
C HIS A 614 -4.20 13.10 2.37
N SER A 615 -4.49 13.64 3.55
CA SER A 615 -3.51 14.20 4.50
C SER A 615 -2.71 15.41 3.97
N SER A 616 -2.07 16.14 4.88
CA SER A 616 -1.51 17.48 4.59
C SER A 616 -0.25 17.50 3.71
N LEU A 617 0.42 16.36 3.51
CA LEU A 617 1.64 16.27 2.69
C LEU A 617 1.37 16.34 1.17
N GLN A 618 0.11 16.18 0.76
CA GLN A 618 -0.25 16.12 -0.67
C GLN A 618 -0.41 17.51 -1.30
N ASP A 619 -0.87 18.48 -0.50
CA ASP A 619 -1.04 19.88 -0.87
C ASP A 619 -0.43 20.79 0.21
N PRO A 620 0.90 20.96 0.24
CA PRO A 620 1.60 21.51 1.40
C PRO A 620 1.18 22.93 1.80
N SER A 621 1.28 23.22 3.09
CA SER A 621 0.99 24.53 3.68
C SER A 621 2.09 24.93 4.66
N ALA A 622 2.75 26.06 4.42
CA ALA A 622 3.75 26.63 5.33
C ALA A 622 3.16 26.91 6.73
N CYS A 623 1.89 27.32 6.79
CA CYS A 623 1.15 27.50 8.05
C CYS A 623 1.01 26.18 8.82
N THR A 624 0.53 25.12 8.15
CA THR A 624 0.33 23.80 8.78
C THR A 624 1.67 23.26 9.28
N ASN A 625 2.70 23.34 8.43
CA ASN A 625 4.04 22.88 8.75
C ASN A 625 4.66 23.63 9.93
N ALA A 626 4.44 24.94 10.04
CA ALA A 626 4.93 25.74 11.16
C ALA A 626 4.28 25.33 12.50
N VAL A 627 2.98 25.06 12.50
CA VAL A 627 2.25 24.59 13.69
C VAL A 627 2.73 23.20 14.10
N VAL A 628 2.80 22.26 13.16
CA VAL A 628 3.26 20.89 13.41
C VAL A 628 4.71 20.88 13.89
N LYS A 629 5.60 21.66 13.27
CA LYS A 629 6.99 21.82 13.70
C LYS A 629 7.09 22.36 15.13
N ALA A 630 6.36 23.42 15.46
CA ALA A 630 6.39 23.99 16.81
C ALA A 630 5.90 22.99 17.87
N TYR A 631 4.90 22.17 17.52
CA TYR A 631 4.43 21.09 18.36
C TYR A 631 5.47 19.97 18.52
N ILE A 632 6.04 19.46 17.42
CA ILE A 632 7.04 18.38 17.46
C ILE A 632 8.33 18.82 18.16
N LEU A 633 8.86 20.02 17.92
CA LEU A 633 10.10 20.51 18.54
C LEU A 633 9.93 20.91 20.00
N TYR A 634 8.86 21.64 20.32
CA TYR A 634 8.75 22.35 21.59
C TYR A 634 7.58 21.87 22.44
N GLY A 635 6.70 21.00 21.93
CA GLY A 635 5.45 20.65 22.60
C GLY A 635 4.45 21.80 22.62
N LYS A 636 4.63 22.82 21.75
CA LYS A 636 3.75 23.99 21.70
C LYS A 636 2.45 23.62 20.99
N VAL A 637 1.34 23.74 21.71
CA VAL A 637 -0.01 23.45 21.22
C VAL A 637 -0.76 24.78 21.00
N PRO A 638 -1.55 24.94 19.93
CA PRO A 638 -2.37 26.14 19.72
C PRO A 638 -3.38 26.38 20.84
N ASP A 639 -3.59 27.64 21.19
CA ASP A 639 -4.59 28.03 22.20
C ASP A 639 -6.02 27.74 21.72
N LYS A 640 -6.26 27.98 20.42
CA LYS A 640 -7.55 27.71 19.78
C LYS A 640 -7.74 26.21 19.56
N THR A 641 -8.96 25.73 19.76
CA THR A 641 -9.37 24.35 19.48
C THR A 641 -9.16 23.96 18.02
N GLU A 642 -9.54 24.84 17.09
CA GLU A 642 -9.29 24.72 15.64
C GLU A 642 -8.44 25.92 15.18
N THR A 643 -7.43 25.65 14.34
CA THR A 643 -6.60 26.66 13.68
C THR A 643 -6.64 26.45 12.18
N ASP A 644 -7.13 27.41 11.41
CA ASP A 644 -7.17 27.33 9.96
C ASP A 644 -5.80 27.62 9.34
N CYS A 645 -5.37 26.75 8.43
CA CYS A 645 -4.21 26.92 7.58
C CYS A 645 -4.58 26.58 6.14
N TYR A 646 -4.01 27.28 5.15
CA TYR A 646 -4.32 27.08 3.73
C TYR A 646 -3.12 26.53 2.97
N ALA A 647 -3.34 25.66 2.00
CA ALA A 647 -2.31 25.20 1.08
C ALA A 647 -1.67 26.39 0.33
N ASP A 648 -0.37 26.28 0.08
CA ASP A 648 0.42 27.38 -0.48
C ASP A 648 0.20 27.54 -2.00
N GLU A 649 -0.14 26.44 -2.69
CA GLU A 649 -0.31 26.39 -4.14
C GLU A 649 -1.68 25.83 -4.55
N LYS A 650 -1.94 25.80 -5.86
CA LYS A 650 -3.16 25.21 -6.44
C LYS A 650 -2.82 23.94 -7.22
N PRO A 651 -3.69 22.93 -7.25
CA PRO A 651 -3.41 21.63 -7.89
C PRO A 651 -2.98 21.69 -9.38
N TYR A 652 -3.50 22.65 -10.14
CA TYR A 652 -3.14 22.88 -11.56
C TYR A 652 -2.05 23.97 -11.75
N LEU A 653 -1.38 24.36 -10.66
CA LEU A 653 -0.25 25.32 -10.63
C LEU A 653 -0.54 26.66 -11.33
N TYR A 654 -1.80 27.08 -11.37
CA TYR A 654 -2.18 28.41 -11.86
C TYR A 654 -1.97 29.45 -10.75
N GLY A 655 -1.64 30.68 -11.12
CA GLY A 655 -1.30 31.75 -10.16
C GLY A 655 0.13 31.68 -9.59
N VAL A 656 0.88 30.61 -9.86
CA VAL A 656 2.32 30.52 -9.56
C VAL A 656 3.08 31.27 -10.67
N LYS A 657 3.90 32.27 -10.31
CA LYS A 657 4.81 32.89 -11.29
C LYS A 657 5.73 31.80 -11.84
N PRO A 658 5.88 31.63 -13.17
CA PRO A 658 6.78 30.64 -13.69
C PRO A 658 8.17 30.92 -13.14
N ALA A 659 8.69 30.01 -12.31
CA ALA A 659 10.10 30.01 -12.00
C ALA A 659 10.84 29.92 -13.33
N THR A 660 11.80 30.81 -13.56
CA THR A 660 12.71 30.76 -14.70
C THR A 660 13.51 29.45 -14.63
N ASN A 661 12.91 28.38 -15.15
CA ASN A 661 13.48 27.12 -15.63
C ASN A 661 12.34 26.09 -15.77
N VAL A 662 11.62 26.20 -16.88
CA VAL A 662 10.54 25.29 -17.30
C VAL A 662 11.03 23.84 -17.48
N SER A 663 12.34 23.57 -17.49
CA SER A 663 12.89 22.20 -17.57
C SER A 663 12.86 21.44 -16.22
N VAL A 664 12.80 22.11 -15.08
CA VAL A 664 12.84 21.44 -13.77
C VAL A 664 11.48 20.84 -13.40
N VAL A 665 10.38 21.43 -13.87
CA VAL A 665 9.01 20.97 -13.56
C VAL A 665 8.63 19.70 -14.35
N ALA A 666 9.01 19.59 -15.62
CA ALA A 666 8.82 18.36 -16.39
C ALA A 666 9.64 17.19 -15.83
N THR A 667 10.86 17.47 -15.36
CA THR A 667 11.73 16.47 -14.74
C THR A 667 11.26 16.08 -13.34
N ALA A 668 10.71 17.02 -12.56
CA ALA A 668 10.10 16.74 -11.27
C ALA A 668 8.75 16.01 -11.38
N MET A 669 7.97 16.24 -12.44
CA MET A 669 6.75 15.48 -12.72
C MET A 669 7.05 14.05 -13.18
N ALA A 670 8.11 13.84 -13.97
CA ALA A 670 8.62 12.49 -14.27
C ALA A 670 9.15 11.78 -13.01
N ALA A 671 9.93 12.47 -12.16
CA ALA A 671 10.47 11.90 -10.92
C ALA A 671 9.41 11.67 -9.82
N ALA A 672 8.34 12.47 -9.78
CA ALA A 672 7.20 12.25 -8.88
C ALA A 672 6.28 11.13 -9.37
N ALA A 673 6.20 10.90 -10.69
CA ALA A 673 5.57 9.73 -11.28
C ALA A 673 6.39 8.44 -11.09
N GLU A 674 7.72 8.55 -10.99
CA GLU A 674 8.62 7.44 -10.61
C GLU A 674 8.55 7.11 -9.11
N LYS A 675 8.36 8.10 -8.22
CA LYS A 675 8.39 7.88 -6.75
C LYS A 675 7.05 7.58 -6.08
N ASN A 676 5.92 8.00 -6.64
CA ASN A 676 4.61 7.86 -5.99
C ASN A 676 3.73 6.74 -6.58
N GLY A 677 4.30 5.86 -7.40
CA GLY A 677 3.61 4.69 -7.98
C GLY A 677 3.53 3.46 -7.08
N GLY A 678 4.13 3.49 -5.88
CA GLY A 678 4.20 2.33 -4.99
C GLY A 678 3.10 2.28 -3.92
N PHE A 679 1.88 1.90 -4.29
CA PHE A 679 1.16 0.99 -3.39
C PHE A 679 1.77 -0.39 -3.63
N GLU A 680 2.76 -0.75 -2.81
CA GLU A 680 3.63 -1.93 -2.95
C GLU A 680 4.42 -2.01 -4.28
N THR A 681 5.72 -1.73 -4.20
CA THR A 681 6.87 -2.44 -4.81
C THR A 681 8.03 -1.46 -5.03
N ALA A 682 9.12 -1.64 -4.27
CA ALA A 682 10.48 -1.22 -4.64
C ALA A 682 11.48 -1.94 -3.71
N GLU A 683 12.31 -2.79 -4.33
CA GLU A 683 13.55 -3.48 -3.90
C GLU A 683 13.98 -3.46 -2.42
#